data_AF-A0A8J6A5S4-F1
#
_entry.id   AF-A0A8J6A5S4-F1
#
_cell.length_a   1.000
_cell.length_b   1.000
_cell.length_c   1.000
_cell.angle_alpha   90.00
_cell.angle_beta   90.00
_cell.angle_gamma   90.00
#
_symmetry.space_group_name_H-M   'P 1'
#
loop_
_entity.id
_entity.type
_entity.pdbx_description
1 polymer ?
#
loop_
_entity_poly.entity_id
_entity_poly.type
_entity_poly.pdbx_seq_one_letter_code
_entity_poly.pdbx_strand_id
1 'polypeptide(L)'
;AGHVLGAGGGAKAASRVSLETRPRASGPATPGPLRRRLGGPPGGGASRPSAPSRENVLRLPGAEAAVPGAPRGTRVRRDEAHAATVMELSLNRSDYVQVGVTSQKTMKLLPASRHRATQKVVIGDHDGVVMCFGMKKGEAVAVFKTLPGQKIARLELGGVLNTPQEKIFIAAGSEIRGFTKRGKQFLSFETNLTESIKAMHISGSDLFLSASYIYNHYCDCKDQHYYLSGDRINDVTCLPVERVPRVTPVLACQDRVLRVLQVAAVCIFGSDVIYETEVPGPPTVLTPHNGDGGDSGEDLWFGTSDGKLGLIQITSSKPIHKSEIRNEKKRGGILCVDSFDIVGDGVKDLLVGRDDGMVEVYSFDNANEPVLRFDQVLSESITSIQGGCVGKDGYDEIVVSTYSGWVAGLTTEPVHKESGPGEELKVSQEMQNKISSLRNELEHLQYKVLQEREKYQQSSQSSKAKSAVPSFSINDKFTLNKDDASYSLVLEVQTAIDNVLIQSDVPIDLLDEDKNSAVVSFSSCDSESNDNFLLATYRCQANTTRLELKIRSIEGQYGTLQAYVTPRIQPKTCQVRQYLIKPLSLHQRTHFTGPDRPMNTLTLTGQFSFAEVHSWVVFCLPEVPEKPPAGECATFYFQNTFLDTQLESTYRKGEGVFKSDNISTISILKDVLSKEATKRKINLNISYEINEVSVKHTLKLIHPKLEDQLLLAKKVQLIDALKELQVHEGNTNFLIPEYRCILEEADQLQEEYKKQPAHLDRLHGYRGTLELQNSRRPAGCAPLSTRLRRCAALAPQCAPRGG
;
A
#
# COMPACT_ATOMS: atom_id res chain seq x y z
N ALA A 1 -50.63 14.01 15.86
CA ALA A 1 -51.65 14.50 16.82
C ALA A 1 -50.87 14.99 18.05
N GLY A 2 -50.57 16.28 18.20
CA GLY A 2 -51.45 17.39 18.64
C GLY A 2 -51.49 17.38 20.18
N HIS A 3 -51.26 18.41 20.99
CA HIS A 3 -51.09 19.87 20.90
C HIS A 3 -50.53 20.30 22.31
N VAL A 4 -49.72 21.35 22.52
CA VAL A 4 -50.06 22.73 23.01
C VAL A 4 -48.68 23.33 23.45
N LEU A 5 -48.08 24.33 22.80
CA LEU A 5 -48.25 25.81 22.83
C LEU A 5 -47.83 26.54 24.13
N GLY A 6 -46.93 27.53 23.98
CA GLY A 6 -46.81 28.66 24.91
C GLY A 6 -45.53 29.52 24.84
N ALA A 7 -45.50 30.52 23.93
CA ALA A 7 -44.90 31.87 23.99
C ALA A 7 -43.39 32.06 24.34
N GLY A 8 -42.61 32.98 23.79
CA GLY A 8 -42.87 34.15 22.94
C GLY A 8 -42.04 35.34 23.45
N GLY A 9 -41.22 35.97 22.59
CA GLY A 9 -40.55 37.25 22.89
C GLY A 9 -39.33 37.53 22.01
N GLY A 10 -39.47 38.48 21.07
CA GLY A 10 -38.38 38.98 20.23
C GLY A 10 -38.24 40.50 20.28
N ALA A 11 -37.08 41.01 19.82
CA ALA A 11 -36.84 42.38 19.34
C ALA A 11 -35.48 42.37 18.58
N LYS A 12 -35.45 42.52 17.25
CA LYS A 12 -35.23 43.76 16.44
C LYS A 12 -34.05 44.62 16.93
N ALA A 13 -32.89 44.61 16.26
CA ALA A 13 -32.53 45.29 14.99
C ALA A 13 -32.26 46.79 15.12
N ALA A 14 -31.01 47.22 14.88
CA ALA A 14 -30.67 48.50 14.25
C ALA A 14 -29.20 48.57 13.79
N SER A 15 -29.07 48.97 12.53
CA SER A 15 -27.90 49.29 11.71
C SER A 15 -27.19 50.59 12.09
N ARG A 16 -25.89 50.72 11.76
CA ARG A 16 -25.35 51.96 11.17
C ARG A 16 -24.06 51.77 10.38
N VAL A 17 -24.00 52.51 9.28
CA VAL A 17 -23.05 52.60 8.16
C VAL A 17 -22.07 53.77 8.39
N SER A 18 -20.98 53.80 7.59
CA SER A 18 -20.21 54.98 7.09
C SER A 18 -18.78 55.06 7.65
N LEU A 19 -17.72 55.46 6.95
CA LEU A 19 -17.37 55.69 5.52
C LEU A 19 -15.85 56.04 5.52
N GLU A 20 -15.18 55.73 4.41
CA GLU A 20 -13.96 56.32 3.81
C GLU A 20 -13.00 57.25 4.60
N THR A 21 -11.69 57.05 4.40
CA THR A 21 -10.81 58.03 3.71
C THR A 21 -9.38 57.50 3.45
N ARG A 22 -8.94 57.62 2.19
CA ARG A 22 -7.54 57.77 1.73
C ARG A 22 -7.33 59.28 1.45
N PRO A 23 -6.09 59.85 1.47
CA PRO A 23 -5.28 59.90 0.22
C PRO A 23 -3.73 60.05 0.35
N ARG A 24 -3.03 59.66 -0.75
CA ARG A 24 -1.82 60.24 -1.43
C ARG A 24 -0.52 60.47 -0.64
N ALA A 25 0.69 60.62 -1.21
CA ALA A 25 1.46 60.15 -2.39
C ALA A 25 2.76 60.99 -2.40
N SER A 26 3.95 60.39 -2.51
CA SER A 26 5.17 60.93 -3.17
C SER A 26 6.36 59.96 -3.02
N GLY A 27 7.02 59.61 -4.14
CA GLY A 27 8.33 58.91 -4.17
C GLY A 27 9.47 59.91 -4.39
N PRO A 28 10.59 59.56 -5.08
CA PRO A 28 11.25 58.25 -5.26
C PRO A 28 12.79 58.32 -5.04
N ALA A 29 13.50 57.18 -5.05
CA ALA A 29 14.93 57.12 -5.37
C ALA A 29 15.36 55.78 -5.99
N THR A 30 16.00 55.89 -7.15
CA THR A 30 16.67 54.97 -8.09
C THR A 30 17.89 54.24 -7.47
N PRO A 31 18.55 53.21 -8.10
CA PRO A 31 19.06 53.26 -9.49
C PRO A 31 19.16 51.95 -10.32
N GLY A 32 19.35 52.16 -11.62
CA GLY A 32 19.82 51.19 -12.62
C GLY A 32 21.22 51.55 -13.17
N PRO A 33 21.75 50.77 -14.14
CA PRO A 33 23.11 50.22 -14.16
C PRO A 33 24.10 50.97 -15.10
N LEU A 34 25.41 50.67 -15.02
CA LEU A 34 26.34 50.67 -16.19
C LEU A 34 27.74 50.10 -15.90
N ARG A 35 28.33 49.60 -16.99
CA ARG A 35 29.56 48.81 -17.17
C ARG A 35 30.85 49.65 -17.28
N ARG A 36 31.99 48.93 -17.08
CA ARG A 36 33.19 48.80 -17.96
C ARG A 36 34.52 49.51 -17.59
N ARG A 37 35.58 48.68 -17.72
CA ARG A 37 36.97 48.91 -18.24
C ARG A 37 37.95 49.61 -17.29
N LEU A 38 39.27 49.47 -17.36
CA LEU A 38 40.30 48.56 -17.94
C LEU A 38 41.65 49.20 -17.51
N GLY A 39 42.70 48.40 -17.40
CA GLY A 39 44.10 48.84 -17.35
C GLY A 39 44.92 47.86 -16.50
N GLY A 40 45.97 47.21 -16.95
CA GLY A 40 46.90 47.40 -18.07
C GLY A 40 48.12 46.46 -17.84
N PRO A 41 49.17 46.49 -18.68
CA PRO A 41 49.78 45.29 -19.32
C PRO A 41 51.27 45.10 -18.87
N PRO A 42 52.23 44.52 -19.65
CA PRO A 42 52.22 43.69 -20.88
C PRO A 42 53.02 42.35 -20.76
N GLY A 43 52.82 41.35 -21.64
CA GLY A 43 53.64 41.08 -22.86
C GLY A 43 54.80 40.12 -22.55
N GLY A 44 55.13 39.06 -23.28
CA GLY A 44 54.66 38.45 -24.53
C GLY A 44 55.62 37.29 -24.88
N GLY A 45 55.23 36.38 -25.78
CA GLY A 45 56.19 35.55 -26.52
C GLY A 45 55.74 34.11 -26.79
N ALA A 46 55.65 33.78 -28.07
CA ALA A 46 55.12 32.55 -28.65
C ALA A 46 56.18 31.44 -28.81
N SER A 47 55.73 30.18 -28.87
CA SER A 47 56.01 29.24 -30.00
C SER A 47 55.51 27.82 -29.71
N ARG A 48 54.89 27.22 -30.74
CA ARG A 48 54.63 25.77 -30.98
C ARG A 48 55.86 25.17 -31.70
N PRO A 49 55.93 23.86 -32.11
CA PRO A 49 55.27 22.60 -31.70
C PRO A 49 56.26 21.40 -31.58
N SER A 50 55.74 20.17 -31.46
CA SER A 50 56.22 18.88 -32.04
C SER A 50 56.77 17.76 -31.11
N ALA A 51 56.20 16.56 -31.30
CA ALA A 51 56.71 15.22 -30.95
C ALA A 51 57.87 14.81 -31.91
N PRO A 52 58.53 13.61 -31.91
CA PRO A 52 58.20 12.29 -31.30
C PRO A 52 59.43 11.43 -30.83
N SER A 53 59.22 10.09 -30.68
CA SER A 53 60.19 8.94 -30.77
C SER A 53 61.22 8.74 -29.63
N ARG A 54 61.23 7.63 -28.87
CA ARG A 54 61.55 6.18 -29.11
C ARG A 54 62.99 5.82 -28.71
N GLU A 55 63.06 4.71 -27.96
CA GLU A 55 64.09 3.65 -27.97
C GLU A 55 65.46 3.83 -27.26
N ASN A 56 65.58 3.04 -26.17
CA ASN A 56 66.54 1.94 -25.99
C ASN A 56 67.99 2.17 -25.47
N VAL A 57 68.22 1.54 -24.30
CA VAL A 57 69.20 0.45 -24.08
C VAL A 57 70.66 0.83 -23.75
N LEU A 58 71.12 0.57 -22.52
CA LEU A 58 72.18 -0.41 -22.16
C LEU A 58 72.82 -0.20 -20.76
N ARG A 59 72.92 -1.33 -20.03
CA ARG A 59 74.03 -1.85 -19.20
C ARG A 59 74.47 -1.18 -17.88
N LEU A 60 74.14 -1.91 -16.80
CA LEU A 60 75.02 -2.52 -15.76
C LEU A 60 76.56 -2.44 -15.97
N PRO A 61 77.40 -2.39 -14.91
CA PRO A 61 77.58 -3.45 -13.88
C PRO A 61 77.67 -2.88 -12.43
N GLY A 62 77.64 -3.61 -11.31
CA GLY A 62 77.89 -5.02 -11.00
C GLY A 62 79.00 -5.09 -9.93
N ALA A 63 78.70 -5.58 -8.71
CA ALA A 63 79.67 -6.18 -7.77
C ALA A 63 78.95 -6.85 -6.58
N GLU A 64 79.12 -8.17 -6.49
CA GLU A 64 78.70 -9.07 -5.40
C GLU A 64 79.71 -9.08 -4.25
N ALA A 65 79.28 -9.41 -3.02
CA ALA A 65 79.85 -10.52 -2.23
C ALA A 65 79.17 -10.76 -0.86
N ALA A 66 78.76 -12.03 -0.68
CA ALA A 66 78.82 -12.87 0.54
C ALA A 66 77.78 -12.76 1.70
N VAL A 67 77.35 -13.97 2.08
CA VAL A 67 76.30 -14.50 3.00
C VAL A 67 77.00 -15.11 4.26
N PRO A 68 76.41 -15.56 5.43
CA PRO A 68 75.00 -15.85 5.82
C PRO A 68 74.50 -15.38 7.21
N GLY A 69 73.18 -15.50 7.43
CA GLY A 69 72.55 -15.61 8.76
C GLY A 69 71.03 -15.34 8.77
N ALA A 70 70.21 -16.40 8.71
CA ALA A 70 68.73 -16.38 8.75
C ALA A 70 68.17 -16.07 10.18
N PRO A 71 66.85 -15.98 10.47
CA PRO A 71 65.66 -16.17 9.60
C PRO A 71 64.47 -15.18 9.82
N ARG A 72 63.51 -15.15 8.88
CA ARG A 72 62.04 -15.28 9.09
C ARG A 72 61.21 -14.50 8.04
N GLY A 73 60.42 -15.26 7.27
CA GLY A 73 59.02 -14.98 6.98
C GLY A 73 58.68 -13.80 6.07
N THR A 74 58.49 -14.05 4.79
CA THR A 74 57.49 -13.34 3.97
C THR A 74 57.17 -14.19 2.74
N ARG A 75 56.07 -14.95 2.81
CA ARG A 75 55.45 -15.58 1.63
C ARG A 75 54.62 -14.51 0.95
N VAL A 76 55.02 -14.18 -0.27
CA VAL A 76 54.23 -13.46 -1.28
C VAL A 76 52.89 -14.20 -1.43
N ARG A 77 51.78 -13.55 -1.05
CA ARG A 77 50.44 -14.02 -1.39
C ARG A 77 50.14 -13.61 -2.82
N ARG A 78 49.81 -14.62 -3.63
CA ARG A 78 49.19 -14.48 -4.94
C ARG A 78 47.87 -13.73 -4.79
N ASP A 79 47.62 -12.82 -5.72
CA ASP A 79 46.32 -12.23 -5.97
C ASP A 79 45.32 -13.35 -6.34
N GLU A 80 44.52 -13.77 -5.38
CA GLU A 80 43.27 -14.48 -5.61
C GLU A 80 42.14 -13.46 -5.51
N ALA A 81 41.61 -13.08 -6.67
CA ALA A 81 40.34 -12.37 -6.79
C ALA A 81 39.28 -13.14 -5.99
N HIS A 82 38.91 -12.61 -4.82
CA HIS A 82 37.76 -13.07 -4.08
C HIS A 82 36.51 -12.73 -4.91
N ALA A 83 36.00 -13.71 -5.65
CA ALA A 83 34.59 -13.75 -5.94
C ALA A 83 33.86 -13.69 -4.59
N ALA A 84 33.15 -12.61 -4.34
CA ALA A 84 32.35 -12.46 -3.12
C ALA A 84 31.31 -13.59 -3.10
N THR A 85 31.58 -14.62 -2.30
CA THR A 85 30.59 -15.62 -1.91
C THR A 85 29.43 -14.85 -1.30
N VAL A 86 28.29 -14.83 -1.99
CA VAL A 86 27.04 -14.30 -1.48
C VAL A 86 26.71 -15.10 -0.21
N MET A 87 26.90 -14.50 0.97
CA MET A 87 26.46 -15.13 2.21
C MET A 87 24.94 -15.12 2.22
N GLU A 88 24.35 -16.31 2.37
CA GLU A 88 22.92 -16.49 2.54
C GLU A 88 22.54 -16.03 3.96
N LEU A 89 21.75 -14.97 4.07
CA LEU A 89 21.33 -14.42 5.37
C LEU A 89 20.28 -15.36 5.98
N SER A 90 20.59 -15.95 7.13
CA SER A 90 19.65 -16.79 7.89
C SER A 90 19.31 -16.09 9.21
N LEU A 91 18.02 -15.81 9.41
CA LEU A 91 17.51 -15.18 10.62
C LEU A 91 16.53 -16.12 11.33
N ASN A 92 16.71 -16.25 12.64
CA ASN A 92 15.91 -17.12 13.47
C ASN A 92 14.83 -16.32 14.20
N ARG A 93 13.58 -16.80 14.17
CA ARG A 93 12.48 -16.13 14.85
C ARG A 93 12.52 -16.38 16.36
N SER A 94 12.40 -15.30 17.13
CA SER A 94 12.23 -15.29 18.58
C SER A 94 11.07 -14.37 18.98
N ASP A 95 10.07 -14.89 19.68
CA ASP A 95 8.90 -14.10 20.10
C ASP A 95 9.12 -13.51 21.51
N TYR A 96 8.95 -12.19 21.67
CA TYR A 96 9.21 -11.48 22.92
C TYR A 96 7.96 -11.28 23.78
N VAL A 97 6.96 -10.58 23.25
CA VAL A 97 5.73 -10.23 23.96
C VAL A 97 4.59 -10.06 22.99
N GLN A 98 3.36 -10.33 23.45
CA GLN A 98 2.14 -9.98 22.73
C GLN A 98 1.43 -8.82 23.43
N VAL A 99 1.17 -7.73 22.69
CA VAL A 99 0.37 -6.58 23.13
C VAL A 99 -1.02 -6.60 22.47
N GLY A 100 -1.84 -5.55 22.67
CA GLY A 100 -3.09 -5.41 21.93
C GLY A 100 -2.87 -5.15 20.44
N VAL A 101 -3.96 -5.03 19.67
CA VAL A 101 -3.89 -4.78 18.22
C VAL A 101 -3.13 -3.49 17.93
N THR A 102 -2.27 -3.51 16.92
CA THR A 102 -1.39 -2.39 16.58
C THR A 102 -1.80 -1.72 15.27
N SER A 103 -1.49 -0.42 15.16
CA SER A 103 -1.61 0.34 13.90
C SER A 103 -0.25 0.40 13.19
N GLN A 104 -0.27 0.83 11.93
CA GLN A 104 0.93 1.00 11.12
C GLN A 104 1.94 1.96 11.79
N LYS A 105 3.20 1.56 11.91
CA LYS A 105 4.31 2.32 12.53
C LYS A 105 3.99 2.75 13.97
N THR A 106 3.53 1.82 14.81
CA THR A 106 3.34 2.05 16.26
C THR A 106 4.38 1.35 17.16
N MET A 107 5.45 0.81 16.58
CA MET A 107 6.62 0.28 17.31
C MET A 107 7.90 1.01 16.92
N LYS A 108 8.74 1.32 17.91
CA LYS A 108 10.08 1.92 17.73
C LYS A 108 11.09 1.31 18.71
N LEU A 109 12.36 1.30 18.30
CA LEU A 109 13.48 0.95 19.16
C LEU A 109 14.12 2.21 19.75
N LEU A 110 14.20 2.29 21.07
CA LEU A 110 14.96 3.37 21.72
C LEU A 110 16.46 3.24 21.38
N PRO A 111 17.18 4.36 21.19
CA PRO A 111 18.60 4.32 20.84
C PRO A 111 19.44 3.48 21.81
N ALA A 112 20.38 2.71 21.26
CA ALA A 112 21.29 1.90 22.06
C ALA A 112 22.24 2.78 22.88
N SER A 113 22.58 2.34 24.09
CA SER A 113 23.56 3.06 24.93
C SER A 113 25.00 2.88 24.46
N ARG A 114 25.28 1.78 23.73
CA ARG A 114 26.56 1.39 23.15
C ARG A 114 26.31 0.61 21.87
N HIS A 115 27.30 0.52 20.99
CA HIS A 115 27.24 -0.30 19.79
C HIS A 115 26.89 -1.76 20.15
N ARG A 116 25.86 -2.33 19.49
CA ARG A 116 25.35 -3.70 19.72
C ARG A 116 24.90 -4.03 21.16
N ALA A 117 24.60 -3.01 21.96
CA ALA A 117 23.93 -3.22 23.24
C ALA A 117 22.42 -3.34 23.04
N THR A 118 21.78 -4.16 23.87
CA THR A 118 20.34 -4.34 23.87
C THR A 118 19.59 -3.01 24.05
N GLN A 119 18.71 -2.76 23.09
CA GLN A 119 17.78 -1.66 23.02
C GLN A 119 16.48 -2.03 23.72
N LYS A 120 15.63 -1.03 23.88
CA LYS A 120 14.30 -1.19 24.46
C LYS A 120 13.27 -0.95 23.37
N VAL A 121 12.26 -1.80 23.35
CA VAL A 121 11.14 -1.68 22.42
C VAL A 121 10.07 -0.82 23.08
N VAL A 122 9.50 0.10 22.31
CA VAL A 122 8.31 0.85 22.70
C VAL A 122 7.23 0.57 21.68
N ILE A 123 6.04 0.23 22.15
CA ILE A 123 4.90 -0.11 21.30
C ILE A 123 3.59 0.46 21.86
N GLY A 124 2.72 0.92 20.97
CA GLY A 124 1.38 1.41 21.28
C GLY A 124 0.29 0.59 20.60
N ASP A 125 -0.81 0.33 21.32
CA ASP A 125 -1.93 -0.48 20.84
C ASP A 125 -3.26 0.29 20.68
N HIS A 126 -4.28 -0.41 20.20
CA HIS A 126 -5.63 0.12 19.98
C HIS A 126 -6.42 0.37 21.28
N ASP A 127 -5.99 -0.20 22.40
CA ASP A 127 -6.56 0.08 23.73
C ASP A 127 -5.96 1.35 24.35
N GLY A 128 -5.08 2.05 23.61
CA GLY A 128 -4.43 3.28 24.04
C GLY A 128 -3.30 3.07 25.04
N VAL A 129 -2.83 1.83 25.18
CA VAL A 129 -1.74 1.47 26.08
C VAL A 129 -0.41 1.59 25.35
N VAL A 130 0.52 2.29 25.97
CA VAL A 130 1.93 2.35 25.53
C VAL A 130 2.76 1.54 26.50
N MET A 131 3.47 0.56 25.96
CA MET A 131 4.37 -0.31 26.71
C MET A 131 5.79 -0.12 26.21
N CYS A 132 6.72 0.08 27.15
CA CYS A 132 8.15 0.01 26.91
C CYS A 132 8.70 -1.21 27.64
N PHE A 133 9.44 -2.06 26.96
CA PHE A 133 10.08 -3.22 27.57
C PHE A 133 11.52 -3.39 27.09
N GLY A 134 12.30 -4.16 27.84
CA GLY A 134 13.62 -4.61 27.42
C GLY A 134 13.86 -6.03 27.90
N MET A 135 14.78 -6.74 27.25
CA MET A 135 15.06 -8.13 27.60
C MET A 135 16.01 -8.20 28.80
N LYS A 136 15.70 -9.08 29.74
CA LYS A 136 16.59 -9.44 30.86
C LYS A 136 16.53 -10.96 31.03
N LYS A 137 17.69 -11.61 30.89
CA LYS A 137 17.81 -13.08 31.01
C LYS A 137 16.82 -13.84 30.10
N GLY A 138 16.61 -13.35 28.87
CA GLY A 138 15.70 -13.98 27.90
C GLY A 138 14.21 -13.67 28.10
N GLU A 139 13.83 -12.91 29.13
CA GLU A 139 12.43 -12.51 29.37
C GLU A 139 12.22 -11.02 29.11
N ALA A 140 11.06 -10.68 28.52
CA ALA A 140 10.64 -9.31 28.30
C ALA A 140 10.18 -8.67 29.62
N VAL A 141 10.94 -7.68 30.11
CA VAL A 141 10.61 -6.96 31.35
C VAL A 141 10.09 -5.57 31.01
N ALA A 142 8.86 -5.29 31.42
CA ALA A 142 8.26 -3.96 31.26
C ALA A 142 9.06 -2.90 32.05
N VAL A 143 9.45 -1.83 31.36
CA VAL A 143 10.06 -0.63 31.93
C VAL A 143 8.96 0.30 32.42
N PHE A 144 7.94 0.51 31.61
CA PHE A 144 6.70 1.17 31.99
C PHE A 144 5.56 0.70 31.10
N LYS A 145 4.33 0.85 31.59
CA LYS A 145 3.08 0.62 30.85
C LYS A 145 2.09 1.71 31.26
N THR A 146 1.51 2.41 30.30
CA THR A 146 0.52 3.47 30.58
C THR A 146 -0.86 2.87 30.88
N LEU A 147 -1.77 3.71 31.38
CA LEU A 147 -3.18 3.36 31.46
C LEU A 147 -3.81 3.32 30.06
N PRO A 148 -4.87 2.53 29.85
CA PRO A 148 -5.64 2.52 28.62
C PRO A 148 -6.22 3.90 28.27
N GLY A 149 -6.46 4.12 26.98
CA GLY A 149 -6.95 5.38 26.45
C GLY A 149 -7.55 5.23 25.05
N GLN A 150 -7.46 6.27 24.24
CA GLN A 150 -7.84 6.17 22.83
C GLN A 150 -6.78 5.40 22.03
N LYS A 151 -7.21 4.73 20.96
CA LYS A 151 -6.35 4.02 20.01
C LYS A 151 -5.13 4.84 19.61
N ILE A 152 -3.94 4.25 19.75
CA ILE A 152 -2.69 4.84 19.26
C ILE A 152 -2.62 4.66 17.74
N ALA A 153 -2.63 5.77 17.01
CA ALA A 153 -2.59 5.77 15.54
C ALA A 153 -1.17 5.78 14.98
N ARG A 154 -0.24 6.47 15.66
CA ARG A 154 1.17 6.58 15.26
C ARG A 154 2.07 6.74 16.49
N LEU A 155 3.29 6.21 16.42
CA LEU A 155 4.33 6.38 17.43
C LEU A 155 5.64 6.77 16.74
N GLU A 156 6.25 7.87 17.18
CA GLU A 156 7.55 8.31 16.68
C GLU A 156 8.49 8.68 17.82
N LEU A 157 9.78 8.54 17.57
CA LEU A 157 10.82 9.05 18.45
C LEU A 157 11.22 10.46 18.02
N GLY A 158 11.52 11.30 19.00
CA GLY A 158 11.98 12.66 18.78
C GLY A 158 13.00 13.07 19.84
N GLY A 159 13.56 14.25 19.65
CA GLY A 159 14.60 14.80 20.51
C GLY A 159 15.06 16.15 19.99
N VAL A 160 15.96 16.78 20.72
CA VAL A 160 16.64 17.99 20.22
C VAL A 160 17.48 17.58 19.01
N LEU A 161 17.55 18.44 17.99
CA LEU A 161 18.38 18.20 16.80
C LEU A 161 19.81 17.82 17.20
N ASN A 162 20.42 16.90 16.45
CA ASN A 162 21.74 16.33 16.71
C ASN A 162 21.91 15.61 18.06
N THR A 163 20.83 15.31 18.79
CA THR A 163 20.88 14.48 20.01
C THR A 163 20.17 13.14 19.80
N PRO A 164 20.54 12.08 20.55
CA PRO A 164 19.81 10.82 20.49
C PRO A 164 18.32 11.02 20.75
N GLN A 165 17.48 10.56 19.82
CA GLN A 165 16.03 10.70 19.89
C GLN A 165 15.46 9.72 20.92
N GLU A 166 15.35 10.16 22.18
CA GLU A 166 14.87 9.34 23.30
C GLU A 166 13.47 9.72 23.80
N LYS A 167 12.84 10.75 23.22
CA LYS A 167 11.48 11.17 23.59
C LYS A 167 10.50 10.41 22.72
N ILE A 168 9.53 9.79 23.36
CA ILE A 168 8.51 9.00 22.71
C ILE A 168 7.29 9.90 22.52
N PHE A 169 6.83 10.06 21.29
CA PHE A 169 5.60 10.78 20.99
C PHE A 169 4.57 9.83 20.40
N ILE A 170 3.34 9.95 20.87
CA ILE A 170 2.21 9.17 20.38
C ILE A 170 1.11 10.11 19.91
N ALA A 171 0.42 9.71 18.85
CA ALA A 171 -0.81 10.34 18.40
C ALA A 171 -2.00 9.45 18.75
N ALA A 172 -2.95 9.98 19.51
CA ALA A 172 -4.17 9.30 19.93
C ALA A 172 -5.37 10.23 19.77
N GLY A 173 -6.29 9.91 18.85
CA GLY A 173 -7.34 10.85 18.46
C GLY A 173 -6.75 12.10 17.81
N SER A 174 -7.13 13.27 18.33
CA SER A 174 -6.61 14.60 17.94
C SER A 174 -5.48 15.11 18.86
N GLU A 175 -5.02 14.29 19.81
CA GLU A 175 -4.02 14.67 20.81
C GLU A 175 -2.65 14.04 20.52
N ILE A 176 -1.59 14.79 20.80
CA ILE A 176 -0.22 14.28 20.89
C ILE A 176 0.21 14.23 22.35
N ARG A 177 0.72 13.07 22.78
CA ARG A 177 1.34 12.91 24.11
C ARG A 177 2.81 12.58 23.97
N GLY A 178 3.64 13.19 24.81
CA GLY A 178 5.08 12.96 24.86
C GLY A 178 5.50 12.32 26.18
N PHE A 179 6.27 11.23 26.09
CA PHE A 179 6.80 10.47 27.21
C PHE A 179 8.33 10.43 27.17
N THR A 180 8.94 10.48 28.34
CA THR A 180 10.36 10.17 28.49
C THR A 180 10.58 8.66 28.35
N LYS A 181 11.82 8.22 28.09
CA LYS A 181 12.22 6.80 28.11
C LYS A 181 11.93 6.03 29.42
N ARG A 182 11.53 6.73 30.48
CA ARG A 182 11.11 6.15 31.78
C ARG A 182 9.59 6.15 31.99
N GLY A 183 8.81 6.62 31.02
CA GLY A 183 7.35 6.65 31.11
C GLY A 183 6.74 7.90 31.76
N LYS A 184 7.56 8.87 32.20
CA LYS A 184 7.02 10.16 32.67
C LYS A 184 6.51 10.96 31.47
N GLN A 185 5.22 11.29 31.47
CA GLN A 185 4.62 12.21 30.50
C GLN A 185 5.14 13.63 30.72
N PHE A 186 5.57 14.29 29.65
CA PHE A 186 6.08 15.67 29.68
C PHE A 186 5.36 16.60 28.71
N LEU A 187 4.60 16.04 27.75
CA LEU A 187 3.80 16.80 26.79
C LEU A 187 2.40 16.18 26.69
N SER A 188 1.39 17.04 26.62
CA SER A 188 0.03 16.76 26.18
C SER A 188 -0.38 17.97 25.35
N PHE A 189 -0.61 17.75 24.07
CA PHE A 189 -0.92 18.79 23.10
C PHE A 189 -2.17 18.40 22.33
N GLU A 190 -3.26 19.10 22.61
CA GLU A 190 -4.50 18.99 21.85
C GLU A 190 -4.38 19.84 20.59
N THR A 191 -4.48 19.21 19.42
CA THR A 191 -4.39 19.90 18.14
C THR A 191 -5.72 20.60 17.80
N ASN A 192 -5.72 21.49 16.79
CA ASN A 192 -6.95 22.07 16.25
C ASN A 192 -7.62 21.18 15.18
N LEU A 193 -7.17 19.94 15.01
CA LEU A 193 -7.73 19.00 14.04
C LEU A 193 -9.10 18.51 14.51
N THR A 194 -10.08 18.53 13.61
CA THR A 194 -11.44 18.01 13.86
C THR A 194 -11.52 16.48 13.72
N GLU A 195 -10.48 15.87 13.15
CA GLU A 195 -10.40 14.44 12.87
C GLU A 195 -9.16 13.81 13.52
N SER A 196 -9.18 12.48 13.68
CA SER A 196 -8.06 11.74 14.26
C SER A 196 -6.80 11.88 13.40
N ILE A 197 -5.66 12.09 14.04
CA ILE A 197 -4.33 12.06 13.42
C ILE A 197 -4.10 10.65 12.84
N LYS A 198 -3.61 10.59 11.59
CA LYS A 198 -3.28 9.36 10.86
C LYS A 198 -1.77 9.20 10.68
N ALA A 199 -1.05 10.28 10.41
CA ALA A 199 0.40 10.26 10.31
C ALA A 199 1.04 11.42 11.08
N MET A 200 2.28 11.18 11.51
CA MET A 200 3.05 12.13 12.31
C MET A 200 4.53 11.93 11.99
N HIS A 201 5.24 13.04 11.83
CA HIS A 201 6.70 13.08 11.76
C HIS A 201 7.22 14.21 12.66
N ILE A 202 8.38 13.98 13.28
CA ILE A 202 8.95 14.88 14.28
C ILE A 202 10.39 15.17 13.89
N SER A 203 10.74 16.46 13.83
CA SER A 203 12.09 16.93 13.57
C SER A 203 12.41 18.06 14.53
N GLY A 204 13.15 17.77 15.61
CA GLY A 204 13.43 18.78 16.63
C GLY A 204 12.16 19.25 17.34
N SER A 205 11.88 20.54 17.24
CA SER A 205 10.66 21.20 17.75
C SER A 205 9.50 21.20 16.77
N ASP A 206 9.74 20.79 15.51
CA ASP A 206 8.75 20.78 14.45
C ASP A 206 7.95 19.47 14.45
N LEU A 207 6.63 19.60 14.41
CA LEU A 207 5.64 18.53 14.39
C LEU A 207 4.84 18.61 13.10
N PHE A 208 4.98 17.60 12.26
CA PHE A 208 4.26 17.48 10.99
C PHE A 208 3.18 16.42 11.13
N LEU A 209 1.92 16.84 11.07
CA LEU A 209 0.77 15.98 11.33
C LEU A 209 -0.10 15.90 10.10
N SER A 210 -0.63 14.72 9.83
CA SER A 210 -1.73 14.56 8.88
C SER A 210 -2.92 13.88 9.54
N ALA A 211 -4.10 14.33 9.16
CA ALA A 211 -5.33 13.59 9.36
C ALA A 211 -5.75 12.95 8.01
N SER A 212 -7.03 12.94 7.65
CA SER A 212 -7.46 12.29 6.39
C SER A 212 -7.12 13.15 5.18
N TYR A 213 -7.43 14.44 5.19
CA TYR A 213 -7.13 15.37 4.07
C TYR A 213 -6.32 16.57 4.52
N ILE A 214 -6.24 16.80 5.83
CA ILE A 214 -5.61 17.96 6.43
C ILE A 214 -4.17 17.62 6.78
N TYR A 215 -3.26 18.51 6.44
CA TYR A 215 -1.89 18.56 6.95
C TYR A 215 -1.71 19.83 7.78
N ASN A 216 -1.08 19.68 8.95
CA ASN A 216 -0.68 20.78 9.81
C ASN A 216 0.80 20.65 10.20
N HIS A 217 1.46 21.79 10.29
CA HIS A 217 2.82 21.92 10.80
C HIS A 217 2.79 22.83 12.03
N TYR A 218 3.22 22.30 13.17
CA TYR A 218 3.40 23.05 14.40
C TYR A 218 4.89 23.17 14.73
N CYS A 219 5.29 24.33 15.23
CA CYS A 219 6.61 24.54 15.82
C CYS A 219 6.41 24.96 17.28
N ASP A 220 6.96 24.19 18.22
CA ASP A 220 6.71 24.36 19.67
C ASP A 220 5.21 24.44 20.03
N CYS A 221 4.43 23.52 19.47
CA CYS A 221 2.96 23.43 19.65
C CYS A 221 2.18 24.68 19.17
N LYS A 222 2.81 25.56 18.39
CA LYS A 222 2.14 26.70 17.75
C LYS A 222 1.90 26.37 16.29
N ASP A 223 0.67 26.55 15.83
CA ASP A 223 0.29 26.31 14.43
C ASP A 223 1.04 27.29 13.52
N GLN A 224 1.72 26.77 12.51
CA GLN A 224 2.53 27.56 11.57
C GLN A 224 1.97 27.45 10.16
N HIS A 225 1.70 26.22 9.70
CA HIS A 225 1.27 25.98 8.33
C HIS A 225 0.15 24.96 8.27
N TYR A 226 -0.72 25.16 7.29
CA TYR A 226 -1.89 24.34 7.00
C TYR A 226 -1.94 24.06 5.51
N TYR A 227 -2.29 22.83 5.16
CA TYR A 227 -2.58 22.43 3.78
C TYR A 227 -3.79 21.49 3.76
N LEU A 228 -4.70 21.72 2.81
CA LEU A 228 -5.82 20.84 2.55
C LEU A 228 -5.58 20.12 1.22
N SER A 229 -5.25 18.84 1.32
CA SER A 229 -5.01 17.97 0.17
C SER A 229 -6.32 17.69 -0.59
N GLY A 230 -6.22 17.61 -1.93
CA GLY A 230 -7.33 17.21 -2.80
C GLY A 230 -7.71 15.73 -2.66
N ASP A 231 -6.82 14.91 -2.11
CA ASP A 231 -7.05 13.50 -1.81
C ASP A 231 -6.51 13.11 -0.43
N ARG A 232 -6.78 11.89 0.02
CA ARG A 232 -6.38 11.43 1.35
C ARG A 232 -4.87 11.37 1.51
N ILE A 233 -4.37 11.72 2.69
CA ILE A 233 -2.95 11.65 3.06
C ILE A 233 -2.72 10.36 3.84
N ASN A 234 -1.80 9.52 3.36
CA ASN A 234 -1.48 8.22 3.95
C ASN A 234 -0.27 8.28 4.89
N ASP A 235 0.76 9.04 4.53
CA ASP A 235 1.93 9.27 5.38
C ASP A 235 2.50 10.67 5.16
N VAL A 236 3.27 11.15 6.13
CA VAL A 236 3.98 12.43 6.09
C VAL A 236 5.40 12.25 6.59
N THR A 237 6.35 12.89 5.91
CA THR A 237 7.74 12.97 6.35
C THR A 237 8.32 14.34 6.02
N CYS A 238 9.48 14.67 6.57
CA CYS A 238 10.21 15.87 6.23
C CYS A 238 11.64 15.49 5.85
N LEU A 239 12.21 16.17 4.85
CA LEU A 239 13.63 16.05 4.59
C LEU A 239 14.43 16.53 5.82
N PRO A 240 15.58 15.90 6.11
CA PRO A 240 16.41 16.20 7.27
C PRO A 240 16.91 17.64 7.24
N VAL A 241 16.38 18.46 8.15
CA VAL A 241 16.67 19.90 8.25
C VAL A 241 18.14 20.21 8.57
N GLU A 242 18.88 19.21 9.07
CA GLU A 242 20.32 19.32 9.37
C GLU A 242 21.18 19.27 8.10
N ARG A 243 20.69 18.60 7.04
CA ARG A 243 21.40 18.46 5.76
C ARG A 243 20.80 19.35 4.68
N VAL A 244 19.47 19.54 4.72
CA VAL A 244 18.73 20.36 3.79
C VAL A 244 18.31 21.66 4.52
N PRO A 245 18.74 22.84 4.06
CA PRO A 245 18.54 24.10 4.79
C PRO A 245 17.07 24.56 4.83
N ARG A 246 16.17 23.89 4.10
CA ARG A 246 14.76 24.23 3.99
C ARG A 246 13.93 23.10 4.58
N VAL A 247 12.92 23.47 5.35
CA VAL A 247 11.89 22.53 5.80
C VAL A 247 11.03 22.16 4.59
N THR A 248 11.23 20.94 4.10
CA THR A 248 10.56 20.39 2.92
C THR A 248 9.77 19.15 3.34
N PRO A 249 8.50 19.33 3.76
CA PRO A 249 7.62 18.21 4.03
C PRO A 249 7.14 17.56 2.73
N VAL A 250 7.03 16.24 2.75
CA VAL A 250 6.52 15.42 1.64
C VAL A 250 5.30 14.66 2.12
N LEU A 251 4.20 14.79 1.38
CA LEU A 251 2.94 14.09 1.64
C LEU A 251 2.77 12.93 0.67
N ALA A 252 2.52 11.73 1.19
CA ALA A 252 2.07 10.59 0.40
C ALA A 252 0.55 10.63 0.28
N CYS A 253 0.04 10.84 -0.93
CA CYS A 253 -1.40 10.97 -1.15
C CYS A 253 -1.98 9.76 -1.91
N GLN A 254 -3.22 9.40 -1.56
CA GLN A 254 -3.92 8.21 -2.04
C GLN A 254 -4.11 8.17 -3.57
N ASP A 255 -4.04 9.33 -4.23
CA ASP A 255 -4.15 9.50 -5.67
C ASP A 255 -2.85 9.23 -6.45
N ARG A 256 -1.91 8.47 -5.85
CA ARG A 256 -0.64 8.06 -6.45
C ARG A 256 0.31 9.24 -6.72
N VAL A 257 0.24 10.24 -5.84
CA VAL A 257 1.07 11.44 -5.93
C VAL A 257 1.82 11.63 -4.62
N LEU A 258 3.10 11.98 -4.74
CA LEU A 258 3.87 12.60 -3.67
C LEU A 258 3.80 14.13 -3.85
N ARG A 259 3.20 14.82 -2.89
CA ARG A 259 3.11 16.29 -2.89
C ARG A 259 4.27 16.86 -2.07
N VAL A 260 5.17 17.58 -2.74
CA VAL A 260 6.32 18.23 -2.09
C VAL A 260 5.91 19.64 -1.72
N LEU A 261 5.87 19.94 -0.42
CA LEU A 261 5.53 21.25 0.09
C LEU A 261 6.81 22.03 0.40
N GLN A 262 6.76 23.35 0.27
CA GLN A 262 7.77 24.22 0.86
C GLN A 262 7.19 25.04 2.00
N VAL A 263 7.86 24.98 3.14
CA VAL A 263 7.60 25.89 4.24
C VAL A 263 8.50 27.12 4.05
N ALA A 264 7.94 28.22 3.56
CA ALA A 264 8.67 29.47 3.38
C ALA A 264 8.58 30.34 4.63
N ALA A 265 9.71 30.78 5.18
CA ALA A 265 9.80 31.65 6.37
C ALA A 265 9.10 33.03 6.22
N VAL A 266 8.61 33.38 5.03
CA VAL A 266 7.99 34.68 4.69
C VAL A 266 6.52 34.53 4.28
N CYS A 267 6.00 33.31 4.13
CA CYS A 267 4.60 33.11 3.76
C CYS A 267 3.73 33.11 5.02
N ILE A 268 3.21 34.30 5.33
CA ILE A 268 2.14 34.50 6.31
C ILE A 268 0.87 33.90 5.65
N PHE A 269 0.52 32.68 6.04
CA PHE A 269 -0.61 31.83 5.60
C PHE A 269 -0.41 30.99 4.32
N GLY A 270 -0.05 29.71 4.52
CA GLY A 270 -0.18 28.63 3.53
C GLY A 270 1.12 27.85 3.29
N SER A 271 1.05 26.52 3.27
CA SER A 271 2.09 25.70 2.61
C SER A 271 1.73 25.55 1.13
N ASP A 272 2.55 26.10 0.25
CA ASP A 272 2.37 25.91 -1.20
C ASP A 272 3.02 24.60 -1.66
N VAL A 273 2.35 23.91 -2.57
CA VAL A 273 2.90 22.75 -3.27
C VAL A 273 3.94 23.26 -4.26
N ILE A 274 5.20 22.82 -4.13
CA ILE A 274 6.28 23.16 -5.07
C ILE A 274 6.02 22.44 -6.39
N TYR A 275 5.85 21.13 -6.29
CA TYR A 275 5.53 20.24 -7.39
C TYR A 275 4.94 18.94 -6.86
N GLU A 276 4.31 18.21 -7.78
CA GLU A 276 3.75 16.88 -7.56
C GLU A 276 4.63 15.85 -8.29
N THR A 277 4.83 14.68 -7.68
CA THR A 277 5.50 13.56 -8.35
C THR A 277 4.58 12.35 -8.40
N GLU A 278 4.46 11.79 -9.60
CA GLU A 278 3.70 10.58 -9.84
C GLU A 278 4.44 9.34 -9.33
N VAL A 279 3.69 8.42 -8.74
CA VAL A 279 4.19 7.10 -8.31
C VAL A 279 3.29 6.00 -8.87
N PRO A 280 3.81 4.77 -9.07
CA PRO A 280 3.09 3.74 -9.84
C PRO A 280 1.85 3.16 -9.12
N GLY A 281 1.67 3.44 -7.83
CA GLY A 281 0.54 3.00 -7.02
C GLY A 281 0.37 3.90 -5.79
N PRO A 282 -0.73 3.79 -5.03
CA PRO A 282 -0.97 4.66 -3.88
C PRO A 282 0.11 4.51 -2.81
N PRO A 283 0.91 5.54 -2.49
CA PRO A 283 1.97 5.49 -1.50
C PRO A 283 1.39 5.38 -0.08
N THR A 284 1.90 4.47 0.72
CA THR A 284 1.42 4.12 2.07
C THR A 284 2.44 4.41 3.17
N VAL A 285 3.72 4.50 2.82
CA VAL A 285 4.81 4.78 3.76
C VAL A 285 5.90 5.58 3.07
N LEU A 286 6.46 6.55 3.80
CA LEU A 286 7.63 7.34 3.40
C LEU A 286 8.73 7.19 4.46
N THR A 287 9.99 7.09 4.03
CA THR A 287 11.15 7.02 4.94
C THR A 287 12.40 7.61 4.28
N PRO A 288 13.12 8.56 4.92
CA PRO A 288 14.39 9.06 4.40
C PRO A 288 15.38 7.91 4.22
N HIS A 289 16.12 7.89 3.11
CA HIS A 289 17.15 6.88 2.89
C HIS A 289 18.20 6.93 4.01
N ASN A 290 18.56 5.77 4.56
CA ASN A 290 19.47 5.62 5.69
C ASN A 290 19.05 6.34 6.98
N GLY A 291 17.83 6.87 7.05
CA GLY A 291 17.32 7.70 8.15
C GLY A 291 17.79 9.15 8.12
N ASP A 292 18.72 9.52 7.24
CA ASP A 292 19.35 10.83 7.13
C ASP A 292 19.27 11.44 5.72
N GLY A 293 18.43 10.85 4.86
CA GLY A 293 18.20 11.29 3.48
C GLY A 293 19.32 10.95 2.50
N GLY A 294 20.21 10.01 2.86
CA GLY A 294 21.37 9.65 2.03
C GLY A 294 22.39 10.78 1.92
N ASP A 295 23.38 10.63 1.02
CA ASP A 295 24.50 11.58 0.91
C ASP A 295 24.06 13.03 0.62
N SER A 296 22.98 13.20 -0.15
CA SER A 296 22.39 14.49 -0.49
C SER A 296 21.50 15.06 0.62
N GLY A 297 20.99 14.23 1.54
CA GLY A 297 19.91 14.58 2.46
C GLY A 297 18.53 14.69 1.79
N GLU A 298 18.43 14.41 0.48
CA GLU A 298 17.22 14.61 -0.33
C GLU A 298 16.60 13.28 -0.80
N ASP A 299 17.19 12.14 -0.44
CA ASP A 299 16.75 10.83 -0.91
C ASP A 299 15.67 10.23 -0.01
N LEU A 300 14.57 9.83 -0.63
CA LEU A 300 13.37 9.33 0.04
C LEU A 300 12.94 7.98 -0.54
N TRP A 301 12.73 7.01 0.33
CA TRP A 301 12.02 5.78 -0.02
C TRP A 301 10.52 5.98 0.13
N PHE A 302 9.76 5.52 -0.86
CA PHE A 302 8.33 5.33 -0.76
C PHE A 302 7.96 3.87 -0.98
N GLY A 303 6.97 3.38 -0.25
CA GLY A 303 6.31 2.11 -0.47
C GLY A 303 4.85 2.30 -0.83
N THR A 304 4.32 1.46 -1.73
CA THR A 304 2.95 1.56 -2.23
C THR A 304 2.04 0.42 -1.74
N SER A 305 0.72 0.65 -1.81
CA SER A 305 -0.31 -0.33 -1.40
C SER A 305 -0.42 -1.55 -2.31
N ASP A 306 0.13 -1.47 -3.54
CA ASP A 306 0.27 -2.56 -4.51
C ASP A 306 1.66 -3.22 -4.46
N GLY A 307 2.49 -2.88 -3.47
CA GLY A 307 3.69 -3.62 -3.12
C GLY A 307 4.98 -3.17 -3.83
N LYS A 308 5.02 -1.98 -4.42
CA LYS A 308 6.24 -1.43 -5.07
C LYS A 308 7.02 -0.55 -4.10
N LEU A 309 8.34 -0.54 -4.23
CA LEU A 309 9.23 0.42 -3.57
C LEU A 309 9.88 1.30 -4.62
N GLY A 310 10.09 2.57 -4.30
CA GLY A 310 10.92 3.43 -5.13
C GLY A 310 11.77 4.37 -4.32
N LEU A 311 12.97 4.64 -4.82
CA LEU A 311 13.87 5.66 -4.33
C LEU A 311 13.74 6.89 -5.20
N ILE A 312 13.32 7.99 -4.59
CA ILE A 312 13.14 9.28 -5.23
C ILE A 312 13.99 10.33 -4.53
N GLN A 313 14.75 11.09 -5.31
CA GLN A 313 15.44 12.26 -4.81
C GLN A 313 14.56 13.51 -5.02
N ILE A 314 14.28 14.20 -3.92
CA ILE A 314 13.42 15.38 -3.88
C ILE A 314 14.30 16.64 -3.96
N THR A 315 14.50 17.15 -5.18
CA THR A 315 15.29 18.38 -5.38
C THR A 315 14.41 19.63 -5.24
N SER A 316 15.00 20.82 -5.34
CA SER A 316 14.27 22.09 -5.22
C SER A 316 13.21 22.34 -6.30
N SER A 317 13.27 21.66 -7.46
CA SER A 317 12.38 21.96 -8.60
C SER A 317 11.78 20.75 -9.30
N LYS A 318 12.39 19.57 -9.17
CA LYS A 318 11.91 18.36 -9.85
C LYS A 318 12.32 17.09 -9.11
N PRO A 319 11.54 16.01 -9.21
CA PRO A 319 11.96 14.73 -8.70
C PRO A 319 13.02 14.09 -9.60
N ILE A 320 13.87 13.25 -9.03
CA ILE A 320 14.76 12.34 -9.77
C ILE A 320 14.49 10.92 -9.26
N HIS A 321 13.92 10.07 -10.11
CA HIS A 321 13.71 8.65 -9.79
C HIS A 321 15.04 7.92 -9.92
N LYS A 322 15.52 7.32 -8.83
CA LYS A 322 16.81 6.60 -8.78
C LYS A 322 16.62 5.12 -9.07
N SER A 323 15.73 4.45 -8.33
CA SER A 323 15.47 3.02 -8.47
C SER A 323 14.02 2.69 -8.13
N GLU A 324 13.54 1.55 -8.64
CA GLU A 324 12.20 1.01 -8.36
C GLU A 324 12.28 -0.51 -8.22
N ILE A 325 11.80 -1.03 -7.09
CA ILE A 325 11.63 -2.47 -6.86
C ILE A 325 10.18 -2.82 -7.21
N ARG A 326 10.02 -3.54 -8.32
CA ARG A 326 8.72 -4.01 -8.80
C ARG A 326 8.23 -5.20 -7.99
N ASN A 327 6.91 -5.34 -7.91
CA ASN A 327 6.27 -6.43 -7.20
C ASN A 327 6.01 -7.65 -8.09
N GLU A 328 7.07 -8.25 -8.65
CA GLU A 328 6.94 -9.36 -9.61
C GLU A 328 6.28 -10.61 -9.01
N LYS A 329 6.55 -10.86 -7.72
CA LYS A 329 5.98 -11.98 -6.96
C LYS A 329 4.55 -11.70 -6.44
N LYS A 330 3.92 -10.59 -6.82
CA LYS A 330 2.56 -10.19 -6.41
C LYS A 330 2.33 -10.27 -4.89
N ARG A 331 3.30 -9.77 -4.12
CA ARG A 331 3.29 -9.72 -2.66
C ARG A 331 2.37 -8.59 -2.17
N GLY A 332 2.10 -8.60 -0.87
CA GLY A 332 1.27 -7.60 -0.20
C GLY A 332 1.75 -6.15 -0.36
N GLY A 333 0.86 -5.22 -0.03
CA GLY A 333 1.15 -3.79 0.06
C GLY A 333 2.17 -3.49 1.16
N ILE A 334 2.90 -2.39 1.02
CA ILE A 334 3.99 -2.07 1.94
C ILE A 334 3.46 -1.24 3.10
N LEU A 335 3.68 -1.70 4.33
CA LEU A 335 3.20 -1.03 5.53
C LEU A 335 4.31 -0.32 6.29
N CYS A 336 5.53 -0.87 6.27
CA CYS A 336 6.65 -0.28 7.00
C CYS A 336 7.98 -0.56 6.31
N VAL A 337 8.89 0.40 6.45
CA VAL A 337 10.24 0.36 5.88
C VAL A 337 11.20 0.92 6.93
N ASP A 338 12.39 0.35 7.03
CA ASP A 338 13.49 0.84 7.86
C ASP A 338 14.85 0.62 7.17
N SER A 339 15.90 1.28 7.65
CA SER A 339 17.25 1.11 7.13
C SER A 339 18.24 0.74 8.23
N PHE A 340 18.86 -0.44 8.11
CA PHE A 340 19.78 -0.97 9.11
C PHE A 340 20.75 -1.97 8.46
N ASP A 341 22.02 -1.93 8.86
CA ASP A 341 23.06 -2.84 8.38
C ASP A 341 22.96 -4.19 9.12
N ILE A 342 22.17 -5.12 8.59
CA ILE A 342 21.98 -6.46 9.17
C ILE A 342 23.02 -7.45 8.62
N VAL A 343 23.53 -7.21 7.41
CA VAL A 343 24.58 -8.05 6.81
C VAL A 343 25.95 -7.77 7.43
N GLY A 344 26.16 -6.57 7.98
CA GLY A 344 27.38 -6.16 8.68
C GLY A 344 28.50 -5.73 7.73
N ASP A 345 28.17 -5.24 6.53
CA ASP A 345 29.15 -4.78 5.54
C ASP A 345 29.45 -3.28 5.63
N GLY A 346 28.81 -2.57 6.56
CA GLY A 346 28.96 -1.14 6.79
C GLY A 346 28.00 -0.27 5.98
N VAL A 347 27.23 -0.85 5.06
CA VAL A 347 26.16 -0.19 4.30
C VAL A 347 24.82 -0.64 4.85
N LYS A 348 23.90 0.30 5.06
CA LYS A 348 22.57 -0.06 5.59
C LYS A 348 21.76 -0.81 4.55
N ASP A 349 21.18 -1.93 4.96
CA ASP A 349 20.19 -2.67 4.20
C ASP A 349 18.81 -2.02 4.34
N LEU A 350 17.95 -2.27 3.36
CA LEU A 350 16.54 -1.88 3.38
C LEU A 350 15.69 -3.02 3.94
N LEU A 351 15.03 -2.76 5.07
CA LEU A 351 14.11 -3.68 5.73
C LEU A 351 12.68 -3.33 5.36
N VAL A 352 11.88 -4.30 4.91
CA VAL A 352 10.53 -4.06 4.38
C VAL A 352 9.53 -5.01 5.03
N GLY A 353 8.44 -4.47 5.56
CA GLY A 353 7.31 -5.23 6.09
C GLY A 353 6.03 -5.01 5.27
N ARG A 354 5.37 -6.10 4.88
CA ARG A 354 4.18 -6.11 4.01
C ARG A 354 2.88 -6.48 4.75
N ASP A 355 1.75 -6.17 4.12
CA ASP A 355 0.39 -6.47 4.62
C ASP A 355 -0.06 -7.93 4.46
N ASP A 356 0.73 -8.76 3.78
CA ASP A 356 0.55 -10.21 3.70
C ASP A 356 1.45 -10.97 4.67
N GLY A 357 2.16 -10.24 5.53
CA GLY A 357 3.07 -10.79 6.54
C GLY A 357 4.48 -11.07 6.05
N MET A 358 4.80 -10.76 4.79
CA MET A 358 6.17 -10.89 4.30
C MET A 358 7.09 -9.84 4.94
N VAL A 359 8.26 -10.31 5.40
CA VAL A 359 9.41 -9.51 5.80
C VAL A 359 10.51 -9.73 4.76
N GLU A 360 11.10 -8.65 4.25
CA GLU A 360 12.14 -8.69 3.22
C GLU A 360 13.35 -7.85 3.62
N VAL A 361 14.54 -8.30 3.22
CA VAL A 361 15.80 -7.57 3.37
C VAL A 361 16.43 -7.38 2.00
N TYR A 362 16.69 -6.13 1.61
CA TYR A 362 17.43 -5.80 0.40
C TYR A 362 18.76 -5.16 0.75
N SER A 363 19.86 -5.72 0.25
CA SER A 363 21.17 -5.05 0.27
C SER A 363 21.39 -4.33 -1.05
N PHE A 364 22.37 -3.43 -1.09
CA PHE A 364 22.74 -2.73 -2.32
C PHE A 364 23.99 -3.37 -2.93
N ASP A 365 23.97 -3.61 -4.24
CA ASP A 365 25.15 -4.10 -4.95
C ASP A 365 26.14 -2.97 -5.29
N ASN A 366 27.21 -3.28 -6.03
CA ASN A 366 28.21 -2.28 -6.45
C ASN A 366 27.64 -1.20 -7.39
N ALA A 367 26.50 -1.46 -8.04
CA ALA A 367 25.79 -0.51 -8.87
C ALA A 367 24.73 0.29 -8.08
N ASN A 368 24.65 0.07 -6.75
CA ASN A 368 23.66 0.63 -5.85
C ASN A 368 22.22 0.19 -6.18
N GLU A 369 22.07 -0.97 -6.81
CA GLU A 369 20.78 -1.60 -7.08
C GLU A 369 20.39 -2.53 -5.92
N PRO A 370 19.12 -2.52 -5.49
CA PRO A 370 18.66 -3.36 -4.39
C PRO A 370 18.55 -4.82 -4.80
N VAL A 371 19.12 -5.72 -4.00
CA VAL A 371 19.13 -7.18 -4.18
C VAL A 371 18.52 -7.85 -2.96
N LEU A 372 17.48 -8.66 -3.17
CA LEU A 372 16.83 -9.42 -2.10
C LEU A 372 17.80 -10.43 -1.49
N ARG A 373 18.03 -10.35 -0.18
CA ARG A 373 18.89 -11.26 0.59
C ARG A 373 18.15 -12.25 1.46
N PHE A 374 16.97 -11.86 1.95
CA PHE A 374 16.17 -12.65 2.87
C PHE A 374 14.70 -12.34 2.67
N ASP A 375 13.86 -13.38 2.73
CA ASP A 375 12.42 -13.25 2.86
C ASP A 375 11.85 -14.27 3.86
N GLN A 376 10.84 -13.85 4.62
CA GLN A 376 10.11 -14.73 5.54
C GLN A 376 8.66 -14.28 5.68
N VAL A 377 7.74 -15.24 5.59
CA VAL A 377 6.31 -14.99 5.80
C VAL A 377 5.94 -15.19 7.26
N LEU A 378 5.33 -14.17 7.85
CA LEU A 378 4.58 -14.23 9.10
C LEU A 378 3.08 -14.34 8.77
N SER A 379 2.28 -14.86 9.70
CA SER A 379 0.86 -15.18 9.45
C SER A 379 -0.09 -13.97 9.45
N GLU A 380 0.43 -12.76 9.67
CA GLU A 380 -0.34 -11.53 9.92
C GLU A 380 0.35 -10.34 9.28
N SER A 381 -0.39 -9.26 9.04
CA SER A 381 0.17 -8.00 8.52
C SER A 381 1.30 -7.46 9.40
N ILE A 382 2.42 -7.06 8.79
CA ILE A 382 3.54 -6.43 9.51
C ILE A 382 3.24 -4.94 9.68
N THR A 383 2.97 -4.52 10.92
CA THR A 383 2.60 -3.13 11.21
C THR A 383 3.81 -2.22 11.39
N SER A 384 4.93 -2.76 11.89
CA SER A 384 6.19 -2.01 12.05
C SER A 384 7.40 -2.92 11.91
N ILE A 385 8.53 -2.36 11.46
CA ILE A 385 9.83 -3.02 11.31
C ILE A 385 10.94 -2.07 11.76
N GLN A 386 11.93 -2.59 12.49
CA GLN A 386 13.14 -1.87 12.89
C GLN A 386 14.33 -2.82 12.97
N GLY A 387 15.51 -2.38 12.53
CA GLY A 387 16.76 -3.11 12.77
C GLY A 387 17.45 -2.67 14.06
N GLY A 388 18.06 -3.61 14.78
CA GLY A 388 18.75 -3.31 16.02
C GLY A 388 19.20 -4.54 16.78
N CYS A 389 19.21 -4.44 18.11
CA CYS A 389 19.55 -5.55 19.01
C CYS A 389 18.65 -5.46 20.25
N VAL A 390 17.78 -6.42 20.53
CA VAL A 390 16.85 -6.45 21.67
C VAL A 390 16.94 -7.77 22.43
N GLY A 391 17.02 -8.91 21.74
CA GLY A 391 17.11 -10.24 22.35
C GLY A 391 18.36 -10.42 23.21
N LYS A 392 19.53 -10.37 22.57
CA LYS A 392 20.82 -10.65 23.19
C LYS A 392 21.91 -9.74 22.64
N ASP A 393 22.66 -9.12 23.56
CA ASP A 393 23.78 -8.24 23.23
C ASP A 393 24.75 -8.92 22.23
N GLY A 394 25.17 -8.16 21.22
CA GLY A 394 26.16 -8.61 20.24
C GLY A 394 25.59 -9.27 18.97
N TYR A 395 24.30 -9.61 18.94
CA TYR A 395 23.62 -10.16 17.77
C TYR A 395 22.63 -9.15 17.22
N ASP A 396 22.84 -8.78 15.96
CA ASP A 396 21.94 -7.89 15.24
C ASP A 396 20.67 -8.68 14.85
N GLU A 397 19.52 -8.01 14.86
CA GLU A 397 18.22 -8.59 14.61
C GLU A 397 17.23 -7.58 13.99
N ILE A 398 16.21 -8.12 13.33
CA ILE A 398 15.09 -7.35 12.81
C ILE A 398 13.91 -7.54 13.76
N VAL A 399 13.47 -6.46 14.40
CA VAL A 399 12.30 -6.46 15.28
C VAL A 399 11.07 -6.07 14.47
N VAL A 400 10.05 -6.91 14.52
CA VAL A 400 8.78 -6.72 13.82
C VAL A 400 7.62 -6.70 14.80
N SER A 401 6.60 -5.89 14.51
CA SER A 401 5.29 -5.99 15.16
C SER A 401 4.23 -6.43 14.14
N THR A 402 3.35 -7.35 14.54
CA THR A 402 2.22 -7.77 13.72
C THR A 402 0.92 -7.08 14.13
N TYR A 403 -0.11 -7.18 13.27
CA TYR A 403 -1.43 -6.59 13.53
C TYR A 403 -2.04 -7.04 14.87
N SER A 404 -1.99 -8.34 15.22
CA SER A 404 -2.55 -8.81 16.50
C SER A 404 -1.68 -8.47 17.73
N GLY A 405 -0.55 -7.79 17.53
CA GLY A 405 0.31 -7.29 18.59
C GLY A 405 1.46 -8.20 18.97
N TRP A 406 1.78 -9.23 18.17
CA TRP A 406 3.00 -10.00 18.39
C TRP A 406 4.23 -9.13 18.09
N VAL A 407 5.14 -9.04 19.05
CA VAL A 407 6.47 -8.46 18.87
C VAL A 407 7.48 -9.59 18.83
N ALA A 408 8.13 -9.76 17.68
CA ALA A 408 9.10 -10.80 17.41
C ALA A 408 10.39 -10.21 16.85
N GLY A 409 11.51 -10.89 17.11
CA GLY A 409 12.80 -10.61 16.49
C GLY A 409 13.18 -11.71 15.52
N LEU A 410 13.77 -11.34 14.39
CA LEU A 410 14.46 -12.22 13.46
C LEU A 410 15.95 -12.01 13.68
N THR A 411 16.57 -12.87 14.49
CA THR A 411 17.92 -12.68 15.03
C THR A 411 18.98 -13.48 14.27
N THR A 412 20.19 -12.92 14.20
CA THR A 412 21.40 -13.62 13.73
C THR A 412 21.95 -14.62 14.75
N GLU A 413 21.39 -14.69 15.97
CA GLU A 413 21.79 -15.69 16.96
C GLU A 413 21.51 -17.13 16.46
N PRO A 414 22.51 -18.03 16.47
CA PRO A 414 22.29 -19.44 16.14
C PRO A 414 21.39 -20.13 17.18
N VAL A 415 20.29 -20.73 16.74
CA VAL A 415 19.31 -21.43 17.62
C VAL A 415 19.89 -22.69 18.27
N HIS A 416 20.96 -23.25 17.72
CA HIS A 416 21.64 -24.44 18.25
C HIS A 416 23.15 -24.20 18.36
N LYS A 417 23.68 -24.22 19.60
CA LYS A 417 25.09 -24.54 19.80
C LYS A 417 25.25 -26.03 19.50
N GLU A 418 26.07 -26.38 18.52
CA GLU A 418 26.28 -27.75 18.01
C GLU A 418 26.21 -28.82 19.11
N SER A 419 25.16 -29.65 19.08
CA SER A 419 25.11 -30.91 19.81
C SER A 419 25.90 -31.96 19.01
N GLY A 420 26.81 -32.68 19.67
CA GLY A 420 27.60 -33.73 19.02
C GLY A 420 26.76 -34.89 18.50
N PRO A 421 27.30 -35.73 17.60
CA PRO A 421 26.55 -36.81 16.95
C PRO A 421 26.13 -37.86 18.00
N GLY A 422 24.82 -37.99 18.23
CA GLY A 422 24.23 -39.05 19.07
C GLY A 422 23.24 -38.58 20.15
N GLU A 423 23.03 -37.28 20.35
CA GLU A 423 21.97 -36.80 21.24
C GLU A 423 20.66 -36.60 20.47
N GLU A 424 19.62 -37.36 20.84
CA GLU A 424 18.24 -37.05 20.46
C GLU A 424 17.95 -35.57 20.76
N LEU A 425 17.22 -34.89 19.87
CA LEU A 425 16.76 -33.49 19.98
C LEU A 425 16.01 -33.26 21.30
N LYS A 426 16.74 -33.03 22.40
CA LYS A 426 16.17 -32.65 23.69
C LYS A 426 15.72 -31.20 23.58
N VAL A 427 14.40 -30.99 23.62
CA VAL A 427 13.78 -29.68 23.83
C VAL A 427 14.56 -28.91 24.89
N SER A 428 15.07 -27.72 24.54
CA SER A 428 15.87 -26.89 25.46
C SER A 428 15.16 -26.73 26.81
N GLN A 429 15.92 -26.75 27.91
CA GLN A 429 15.39 -26.59 29.28
C GLN A 429 14.54 -25.31 29.41
N GLU A 430 14.89 -24.25 28.69
CA GLU A 430 14.13 -22.98 28.65
C GLU A 430 12.75 -23.16 28.01
N MET A 431 12.66 -23.93 26.92
CA MET A 431 11.39 -24.22 26.26
C MET A 431 10.50 -25.10 27.15
N GLN A 432 11.07 -26.07 27.88
CA GLN A 432 10.31 -26.86 28.86
C GLN A 432 9.75 -26.01 30.00
N ASN A 433 10.56 -25.10 30.54
CA ASN A 433 10.13 -24.18 31.58
C ASN A 433 9.00 -23.26 31.08
N LYS A 434 9.13 -22.69 29.87
CA LYS A 434 8.09 -21.86 29.24
C LYS A 434 6.78 -22.62 29.05
N ILE A 435 6.83 -23.86 28.55
CA ILE A 435 5.66 -24.72 28.40
C ILE A 435 4.98 -24.99 29.76
N SER A 436 5.76 -25.25 30.81
CA SER A 436 5.21 -25.49 32.15
C SER A 436 4.50 -24.25 32.73
N SER A 437 5.08 -23.06 32.56
CA SER A 437 4.46 -21.79 32.98
C SER A 437 3.16 -21.54 32.22
N LEU A 438 3.16 -21.74 30.90
CA LEU A 438 1.96 -21.57 30.07
C LEU A 438 0.84 -22.54 30.45
N ARG A 439 1.16 -23.78 30.84
CA ARG A 439 0.15 -24.75 31.32
C ARG A 439 -0.52 -24.27 32.60
N ASN A 440 0.27 -23.81 33.58
CA ASN A 440 -0.26 -23.29 34.85
C ASN A 440 -1.15 -22.05 34.63
N GLU A 441 -0.70 -21.13 33.77
CA GLU A 441 -1.47 -19.93 33.44
C GLU A 441 -2.79 -20.29 32.73
N LEU A 442 -2.74 -21.23 31.79
CA LEU A 442 -3.90 -21.72 31.05
C LEU A 442 -4.92 -22.38 31.99
N GLU A 443 -4.50 -23.23 32.93
CA GLU A 443 -5.41 -23.84 33.91
C GLU A 443 -6.11 -22.79 34.77
N HIS A 444 -5.36 -21.81 35.28
CA HIS A 444 -5.93 -20.72 36.09
C HIS A 444 -6.91 -19.85 35.29
N LEU A 445 -6.56 -19.48 34.05
CA LEU A 445 -7.43 -18.71 33.16
C LEU A 445 -8.69 -19.49 32.75
N GLN A 446 -8.56 -20.78 32.46
CA GLN A 446 -9.71 -21.64 32.14
C GLN A 446 -10.71 -21.69 33.29
N TYR A 447 -10.22 -21.90 34.52
CA TYR A 447 -11.08 -21.90 35.70
C TYR A 447 -11.82 -20.58 35.87
N LYS A 448 -11.10 -19.45 35.78
CA LYS A 448 -11.70 -18.11 35.91
C LYS A 448 -12.73 -17.82 34.82
N VAL A 449 -12.44 -18.18 33.57
CA VAL A 449 -13.37 -17.99 32.44
C VAL A 449 -14.62 -18.86 32.59
N LEU A 450 -14.49 -20.10 33.08
CA LEU A 450 -15.64 -20.97 33.34
C LEU A 450 -16.57 -20.37 34.40
N GLN A 451 -16.02 -19.89 35.52
CA GLN A 451 -16.82 -19.23 36.57
C GLN A 451 -17.58 -18.01 36.04
N GLU A 452 -16.92 -17.11 35.30
CA GLU A 452 -17.58 -15.93 34.75
C GLU A 452 -18.58 -16.28 33.63
N ARG A 453 -18.38 -17.38 32.89
CA ARG A 453 -19.37 -17.89 31.93
C ARG A 453 -20.63 -18.40 32.61
N GLU A 454 -20.51 -19.15 33.70
CA GLU A 454 -21.67 -19.63 34.47
C GLU A 454 -22.46 -18.45 35.04
N LYS A 455 -21.75 -17.46 35.60
CA LYS A 455 -22.34 -16.23 36.10
C LYS A 455 -23.02 -15.41 35.00
N TYR A 456 -22.41 -15.31 33.82
CA TYR A 456 -23.02 -14.67 32.65
C TYR A 456 -24.31 -15.40 32.25
N GLN A 457 -24.28 -16.74 32.16
CA GLN A 457 -25.44 -17.55 31.80
C GLN A 457 -26.59 -17.38 32.81
N GLN A 458 -26.30 -17.37 34.11
CA GLN A 458 -27.30 -17.11 35.16
C GLN A 458 -27.89 -15.70 35.01
N SER A 459 -27.04 -14.69 34.79
CA SER A 459 -27.49 -13.31 34.61
C SER A 459 -28.34 -13.10 33.34
N SER A 460 -28.10 -13.89 32.29
CA SER A 460 -28.81 -13.80 31.01
C SER A 460 -30.29 -14.21 31.10
N GLN A 461 -30.68 -14.92 32.16
CA GLN A 461 -32.07 -15.30 32.43
C GLN A 461 -32.90 -14.15 33.04
N SER A 462 -32.24 -13.07 33.48
CA SER A 462 -32.92 -11.89 34.04
C SER A 462 -33.54 -11.02 32.94
N SER A 463 -34.84 -10.73 33.06
CA SER A 463 -35.56 -9.87 32.11
C SER A 463 -35.09 -8.41 32.08
N LYS A 464 -34.35 -7.96 33.11
CA LYS A 464 -33.77 -6.61 33.19
C LYS A 464 -32.33 -6.55 32.68
N ALA A 465 -31.67 -7.69 32.52
CA ALA A 465 -30.28 -7.73 32.07
C ALA A 465 -30.19 -7.49 30.56
N LYS A 466 -29.15 -6.77 30.14
CA LYS A 466 -28.81 -6.57 28.73
C LYS A 466 -27.45 -7.21 28.47
N SER A 467 -27.38 -8.07 27.47
CA SER A 467 -26.13 -8.70 27.06
C SER A 467 -25.29 -7.70 26.28
N ALA A 468 -24.07 -7.43 26.77
CA ALA A 468 -23.12 -6.60 26.04
C ALA A 468 -22.45 -7.42 24.94
N VAL A 469 -22.30 -6.82 23.76
CA VAL A 469 -21.65 -7.42 22.58
C VAL A 469 -20.16 -7.09 22.64
N PRO A 470 -19.24 -8.06 22.69
CA PRO A 470 -17.81 -7.77 22.58
C PRO A 470 -17.52 -7.14 21.22
N SER A 471 -16.96 -5.94 21.27
CA SER A 471 -16.44 -5.23 20.10
C SER A 471 -15.03 -5.74 19.77
N PHE A 472 -14.73 -5.85 18.49
CA PHE A 472 -13.42 -6.22 17.97
C PHE A 472 -13.13 -5.41 16.70
N SER A 473 -11.86 -5.22 16.35
CA SER A 473 -11.48 -4.53 15.11
C SER A 473 -11.29 -5.51 13.97
N ILE A 474 -11.87 -5.18 12.81
CA ILE A 474 -11.57 -5.82 11.53
C ILE A 474 -10.73 -4.83 10.75
N ASN A 475 -9.55 -5.27 10.33
CA ASN A 475 -8.72 -4.57 9.36
C ASN A 475 -9.08 -5.12 7.98
N ASP A 476 -9.77 -4.32 7.18
CA ASP A 476 -10.26 -4.72 5.87
C ASP A 476 -9.68 -3.89 4.74
N LYS A 477 -9.37 -4.56 3.62
CA LYS A 477 -8.84 -3.96 2.40
C LYS A 477 -9.61 -4.50 1.21
N PHE A 478 -10.20 -3.60 0.42
CA PHE A 478 -10.92 -3.94 -0.81
C PHE A 478 -10.29 -3.20 -1.99
N THR A 479 -9.38 -3.85 -2.70
CA THR A 479 -8.54 -3.22 -3.73
C THR A 479 -8.66 -3.93 -5.07
N LEU A 480 -8.71 -3.14 -6.15
CA LEU A 480 -8.71 -3.65 -7.51
C LEU A 480 -7.28 -3.99 -7.94
N ASN A 481 -7.05 -5.25 -8.29
CA ASN A 481 -5.79 -5.70 -8.87
C ASN A 481 -5.78 -5.39 -10.38
N LYS A 482 -4.70 -4.74 -10.82
CA LYS A 482 -4.53 -4.36 -12.23
C LYS A 482 -4.27 -5.57 -13.13
N ASP A 483 -3.50 -6.54 -12.66
CA ASP A 483 -2.98 -7.63 -13.50
C ASP A 483 -4.05 -8.65 -13.92
N ASP A 484 -5.01 -8.96 -13.06
CA ASP A 484 -6.04 -9.98 -13.31
C ASP A 484 -7.46 -9.40 -13.42
N ALA A 485 -7.59 -8.07 -13.28
CA ALA A 485 -8.85 -7.33 -13.31
C ALA A 485 -9.91 -7.95 -12.38
N SER A 486 -9.48 -8.26 -11.14
CA SER A 486 -10.30 -8.73 -10.02
C SER A 486 -10.05 -7.89 -8.77
N TYR A 487 -10.98 -7.90 -7.82
CA TYR A 487 -10.80 -7.29 -6.51
C TYR A 487 -10.23 -8.31 -5.52
N SER A 488 -9.21 -7.91 -4.75
CA SER A 488 -8.81 -8.63 -3.53
C SER A 488 -9.53 -8.01 -2.33
N LEU A 489 -10.37 -8.81 -1.67
CA LEU A 489 -10.91 -8.51 -0.36
C LEU A 489 -10.07 -9.23 0.71
N VAL A 490 -9.37 -8.47 1.53
CA VAL A 490 -8.62 -8.98 2.68
C VAL A 490 -9.36 -8.59 3.95
N LEU A 491 -9.59 -9.56 4.83
CA LEU A 491 -10.21 -9.39 6.13
C LEU A 491 -9.26 -9.93 7.20
N GLU A 492 -8.89 -9.10 8.17
CA GLU A 492 -7.96 -9.46 9.23
C GLU A 492 -8.53 -9.11 10.62
N VAL A 493 -8.45 -10.06 11.54
CA VAL A 493 -9.00 -9.98 12.90
C VAL A 493 -7.94 -10.43 13.90
N GLN A 494 -7.92 -9.79 15.07
CA GLN A 494 -6.96 -10.10 16.15
C GLN A 494 -7.04 -11.54 16.69
N THR A 495 -8.20 -12.17 16.55
CA THR A 495 -8.46 -13.55 16.96
C THR A 495 -8.79 -14.39 15.73
N ALA A 496 -8.52 -15.69 15.81
CA ALA A 496 -8.88 -16.63 14.74
C ALA A 496 -10.33 -16.47 14.28
N ILE A 497 -10.52 -16.44 12.98
CA ILE A 497 -11.83 -16.37 12.33
C ILE A 497 -12.49 -17.75 12.42
N ASP A 498 -13.78 -17.78 12.70
CA ASP A 498 -14.58 -19.01 12.68
C ASP A 498 -15.19 -19.21 11.29
N ASN A 499 -15.95 -18.20 10.85
CA ASN A 499 -16.53 -18.16 9.53
C ASN A 499 -16.68 -16.71 9.02
N VAL A 500 -16.70 -16.58 7.69
CA VAL A 500 -17.08 -15.36 6.98
C VAL A 500 -18.20 -15.69 6.00
N LEU A 501 -19.34 -15.02 6.13
CA LEU A 501 -20.41 -15.08 5.14
C LEU A 501 -20.27 -13.88 4.18
N ILE A 502 -20.24 -14.17 2.89
CA ILE A 502 -20.25 -13.20 1.80
C ILE A 502 -21.64 -13.21 1.16
N GLN A 503 -22.30 -12.06 1.17
CA GLN A 503 -23.59 -11.83 0.54
C GLN A 503 -23.45 -10.72 -0.51
N SER A 504 -24.02 -10.90 -1.69
CA SER A 504 -23.98 -9.90 -2.76
C SER A 504 -25.35 -9.71 -3.40
N ASP A 505 -25.72 -8.45 -3.63
CA ASP A 505 -26.88 -8.03 -4.45
C ASP A 505 -26.52 -7.86 -5.95
N VAL A 506 -25.25 -8.12 -6.31
CA VAL A 506 -24.74 -8.13 -7.69
C VAL A 506 -24.20 -9.53 -8.00
N PRO A 507 -24.40 -10.06 -9.22
CA PRO A 507 -23.71 -11.28 -9.62
C PRO A 507 -22.20 -11.02 -9.70
N ILE A 508 -21.45 -11.80 -8.93
CA ILE A 508 -20.00 -11.75 -8.83
C ILE A 508 -19.46 -13.17 -8.78
N ASP A 509 -18.25 -13.37 -9.30
CA ASP A 509 -17.58 -14.66 -9.19
C ASP A 509 -16.55 -14.59 -8.07
N LEU A 510 -16.59 -15.57 -7.17
CA LEU A 510 -15.53 -15.80 -6.18
C LEU A 510 -14.49 -16.73 -6.80
N LEU A 511 -13.24 -16.28 -6.81
CA LEU A 511 -12.12 -17.06 -7.34
C LEU A 511 -11.38 -17.74 -6.19
N ASP A 512 -10.96 -18.98 -6.41
CA ASP A 512 -10.16 -19.73 -5.43
C ASP A 512 -8.75 -19.12 -5.32
N GLU A 513 -8.27 -18.98 -4.08
CA GLU A 513 -6.91 -18.55 -3.76
C GLU A 513 -6.13 -19.70 -3.14
N ASP A 514 -4.98 -20.05 -3.71
CA ASP A 514 -4.15 -21.18 -3.23
C ASP A 514 -3.65 -20.99 -1.79
N LYS A 515 -3.46 -19.73 -1.37
CA LYS A 515 -3.05 -19.39 0.00
C LYS A 515 -4.19 -19.54 1.02
N ASN A 516 -5.43 -19.67 0.57
CA ASN A 516 -6.60 -19.72 1.42
C ASN A 516 -6.92 -21.18 1.83
N SER A 517 -6.80 -21.47 3.13
CA SER A 517 -7.13 -22.79 3.68
C SER A 517 -8.60 -22.93 4.12
N ALA A 518 -9.46 -21.94 3.86
CA ALA A 518 -10.86 -21.98 4.26
C ALA A 518 -11.67 -22.87 3.30
N VAL A 519 -12.65 -23.58 3.86
CA VAL A 519 -13.59 -24.37 3.05
C VAL A 519 -14.76 -23.47 2.65
N VAL A 520 -15.05 -23.42 1.36
CA VAL A 520 -16.13 -22.61 0.78
C VAL A 520 -17.39 -23.46 0.61
N SER A 521 -18.54 -22.92 1.00
CA SER A 521 -19.84 -23.49 0.68
C SER A 521 -20.75 -22.43 0.06
N PHE A 522 -21.18 -22.66 -1.18
CA PHE A 522 -22.15 -21.82 -1.87
C PHE A 522 -23.57 -22.27 -1.51
N SER A 523 -24.37 -21.34 -0.99
CA SER A 523 -25.78 -21.58 -0.71
C SER A 523 -26.62 -21.28 -1.94
N SER A 524 -27.70 -22.03 -2.14
CA SER A 524 -28.67 -21.73 -3.21
C SER A 524 -29.25 -20.34 -3.00
N CYS A 525 -29.21 -19.52 -4.05
CA CYS A 525 -29.68 -18.14 -4.02
C CYS A 525 -30.98 -18.00 -4.82
N ASP A 526 -31.99 -17.39 -4.21
CA ASP A 526 -33.24 -17.03 -4.89
C ASP A 526 -33.23 -15.54 -5.22
N SER A 527 -32.80 -15.20 -6.45
CA SER A 527 -32.68 -13.81 -6.90
C SER A 527 -34.04 -13.09 -7.00
N GLU A 528 -35.14 -13.84 -7.13
CA GLU A 528 -36.48 -13.26 -7.27
C GLU A 528 -37.11 -12.80 -5.95
N SER A 529 -36.75 -13.43 -4.82
CA SER A 529 -37.39 -13.21 -3.53
C SER A 529 -36.55 -12.38 -2.56
N ASN A 530 -35.23 -12.57 -2.55
CA ASN A 530 -34.34 -12.04 -1.52
C ASN A 530 -33.28 -11.06 -2.04
N ASP A 531 -33.29 -10.73 -3.35
CA ASP A 531 -32.30 -9.85 -4.02
C ASP A 531 -30.83 -10.29 -3.83
N ASN A 532 -30.62 -11.54 -3.43
CA ASN A 532 -29.31 -12.14 -3.22
C ASN A 532 -28.89 -12.86 -4.50
N PHE A 533 -27.84 -12.38 -5.14
CA PHE A 533 -27.23 -13.04 -6.30
C PHE A 533 -26.14 -14.03 -5.88
N LEU A 534 -25.52 -13.81 -4.71
CA LEU A 534 -24.51 -14.70 -4.16
C LEU A 534 -24.64 -14.81 -2.64
N LEU A 535 -24.54 -16.04 -2.14
CA LEU A 535 -24.35 -16.38 -0.72
C LEU A 535 -23.26 -17.45 -0.62
N ALA A 536 -22.11 -17.08 -0.06
CA ALA A 536 -21.00 -17.99 0.15
C ALA A 536 -20.54 -17.92 1.62
N THR A 537 -20.30 -19.08 2.23
CA THR A 537 -19.74 -19.16 3.58
C THR A 537 -18.35 -19.75 3.50
N TYR A 538 -17.37 -19.03 4.04
CA TYR A 538 -15.99 -19.48 4.21
C TYR A 538 -15.80 -19.92 5.66
N ARG A 539 -15.53 -21.21 5.88
CA ARG A 539 -15.22 -21.75 7.20
C ARG A 539 -13.73 -21.91 7.38
N CYS A 540 -13.18 -21.19 8.34
CA CYS A 540 -11.75 -21.22 8.66
C CYS A 540 -11.47 -22.40 9.59
N GLN A 541 -10.79 -23.43 9.10
CA GLN A 541 -10.49 -24.64 9.89
C GLN A 541 -9.31 -24.41 10.85
N ALA A 542 -8.24 -23.79 10.36
CA ALA A 542 -7.06 -23.43 11.13
C ALA A 542 -7.26 -22.15 11.97
N ASN A 543 -6.28 -21.82 12.83
CA ASN A 543 -6.26 -20.56 13.59
C ASN A 543 -5.86 -19.38 12.68
N THR A 544 -6.63 -19.14 11.63
CA THR A 544 -6.39 -18.09 10.65
C THR A 544 -6.96 -16.77 11.15
N THR A 545 -6.10 -15.76 11.28
CA THR A 545 -6.48 -14.38 11.64
C THR A 545 -6.77 -13.51 10.41
N ARG A 546 -6.23 -13.88 9.25
CA ARG A 546 -6.39 -13.20 7.95
C ARG A 546 -7.06 -14.13 6.95
N LEU A 547 -8.00 -13.59 6.17
CA LEU A 547 -8.67 -14.25 5.04
C LEU A 547 -8.57 -13.34 3.82
N GLU A 548 -8.13 -13.87 2.69
CA GLU A 548 -8.08 -13.17 1.41
C GLU A 548 -8.96 -13.87 0.39
N LEU A 549 -9.80 -13.10 -0.28
CA LEU A 549 -10.79 -13.54 -1.25
C LEU A 549 -10.64 -12.74 -2.53
N LYS A 550 -10.58 -13.41 -3.68
CA LYS A 550 -10.67 -12.72 -4.98
C LYS A 550 -12.10 -12.69 -5.48
N ILE A 551 -12.54 -11.50 -5.86
CA ILE A 551 -13.89 -11.20 -6.31
C ILE A 551 -13.80 -10.61 -7.71
N ARG A 552 -14.43 -11.27 -8.67
CA ARG A 552 -14.58 -10.77 -10.02
C ARG A 552 -15.92 -10.09 -10.17
N SER A 553 -15.89 -8.84 -10.64
CA SER A 553 -17.09 -8.06 -10.94
C SER A 553 -17.31 -7.95 -12.45
N ILE A 554 -18.55 -7.66 -12.83
CA ILE A 554 -18.95 -7.43 -14.21
C ILE A 554 -19.25 -5.94 -14.39
N GLU A 555 -18.60 -5.33 -15.38
CA GLU A 555 -18.76 -3.91 -15.65
C GLU A 555 -20.20 -3.55 -16.04
N GLY A 556 -20.73 -2.47 -15.46
CA GLY A 556 -22.11 -2.03 -15.64
C GLY A 556 -23.10 -2.60 -14.62
N GLN A 557 -22.73 -3.64 -13.87
CA GLN A 557 -23.51 -4.16 -12.75
C GLN A 557 -22.92 -3.66 -11.43
N TYR A 558 -23.76 -3.09 -10.57
CA TYR A 558 -23.31 -2.35 -9.39
C TYR A 558 -24.28 -2.53 -8.23
N GLY A 559 -23.74 -2.43 -7.02
CA GLY A 559 -24.46 -2.75 -5.80
C GLY A 559 -23.52 -2.92 -4.60
N THR A 560 -23.99 -3.65 -3.60
CA THR A 560 -23.36 -3.85 -2.31
C THR A 560 -22.93 -5.31 -2.10
N LEU A 561 -21.67 -5.47 -1.72
CA LEU A 561 -21.12 -6.71 -1.20
C LEU A 561 -21.02 -6.61 0.32
N GLN A 562 -21.59 -7.58 1.04
CA GLN A 562 -21.54 -7.63 2.50
C GLN A 562 -20.69 -8.81 2.97
N ALA A 563 -19.81 -8.55 3.92
CA ALA A 563 -19.00 -9.57 4.59
C ALA A 563 -19.32 -9.60 6.09
N TYR A 564 -19.83 -10.73 6.56
CA TYR A 564 -20.19 -10.98 7.93
C TYR A 564 -19.09 -11.81 8.58
N VAL A 565 -18.29 -11.19 9.44
CA VAL A 565 -17.11 -11.81 10.04
C VAL A 565 -17.42 -12.24 11.46
N THR A 566 -17.27 -13.54 11.73
CA THR A 566 -17.47 -14.14 13.05
C THR A 566 -16.14 -14.68 13.60
N PRO A 567 -15.55 -14.07 14.63
CA PRO A 567 -14.36 -14.58 15.27
C PRO A 567 -14.63 -15.73 16.27
N ARG A 568 -13.56 -16.41 16.69
CA ARG A 568 -13.56 -17.41 17.77
C ARG A 568 -13.46 -16.75 19.15
N ILE A 569 -14.42 -15.89 19.47
CA ILE A 569 -14.57 -15.27 20.80
C ILE A 569 -15.85 -15.74 21.51
N GLN A 570 -15.91 -15.56 22.83
CA GLN A 570 -17.09 -15.84 23.65
C GLN A 570 -17.47 -14.57 24.45
N PRO A 571 -18.72 -14.08 24.36
CA PRO A 571 -19.82 -14.58 23.52
C PRO A 571 -19.54 -14.38 22.02
N LYS A 572 -20.12 -15.26 21.19
CA LYS A 572 -20.02 -15.18 19.73
C LYS A 572 -20.72 -13.92 19.23
N THR A 573 -20.02 -13.16 18.40
CA THR A 573 -20.56 -11.97 17.74
C THR A 573 -20.16 -11.97 16.29
N CYS A 574 -20.94 -11.25 15.48
CA CYS A 574 -20.67 -11.05 14.07
C CYS A 574 -20.66 -9.55 13.80
N GLN A 575 -19.69 -9.07 13.02
CA GLN A 575 -19.70 -7.72 12.48
C GLN A 575 -19.86 -7.78 10.96
N VAL A 576 -20.71 -6.91 10.42
CA VAL A 576 -20.91 -6.76 8.99
C VAL A 576 -20.04 -5.64 8.45
N ARG A 577 -19.40 -5.87 7.31
CA ARG A 577 -18.70 -4.88 6.49
C ARG A 577 -19.38 -4.78 5.14
N GLN A 578 -19.53 -3.56 4.64
CA GLN A 578 -20.20 -3.29 3.37
C GLN A 578 -19.22 -2.65 2.39
N TYR A 579 -19.11 -3.25 1.21
CA TYR A 579 -18.27 -2.78 0.10
C TYR A 579 -19.16 -2.47 -1.09
N LEU A 580 -18.78 -1.45 -1.86
CA LEU A 580 -19.54 -1.03 -3.04
C LEU A 580 -18.84 -1.54 -4.30
N ILE A 581 -19.54 -2.35 -5.09
CA ILE A 581 -19.16 -2.65 -6.46
C ILE A 581 -19.67 -1.50 -7.33
N LYS A 582 -18.73 -0.71 -7.87
CA LYS A 582 -19.03 0.48 -8.66
C LYS A 582 -19.50 0.11 -10.07
N PRO A 583 -20.33 0.94 -10.73
CA PRO A 583 -20.73 0.71 -12.12
C PRO A 583 -19.55 0.52 -13.09
N LEU A 584 -18.50 1.33 -12.93
CA LEU A 584 -17.24 1.21 -13.67
C LEU A 584 -16.16 0.62 -12.76
N SER A 585 -16.47 -0.51 -12.10
CA SER A 585 -15.62 -1.17 -11.10
C SER A 585 -14.21 -1.52 -11.60
N LEU A 586 -14.03 -1.71 -12.90
CA LEU A 586 -12.75 -2.10 -13.50
C LEU A 586 -11.91 -0.91 -13.96
N HIS A 587 -12.31 0.31 -13.63
CA HIS A 587 -11.54 1.52 -13.92
C HIS A 587 -10.65 1.89 -12.74
N GLN A 588 -9.40 2.22 -13.05
CA GLN A 588 -8.39 2.64 -12.09
C GLN A 588 -7.90 4.05 -12.42
N ARG A 589 -7.67 4.91 -11.41
CA ARG A 589 -7.25 6.29 -11.65
C ARG A 589 -5.80 6.34 -12.16
N THR A 590 -5.55 7.26 -13.08
CA THR A 590 -4.26 7.51 -13.73
C THR A 590 -4.01 9.02 -13.85
N HIS A 591 -2.80 9.42 -14.24
CA HIS A 591 -2.42 10.85 -14.30
C HIS A 591 -2.68 11.51 -15.67
N PHE A 592 -2.66 10.73 -16.75
CA PHE A 592 -2.83 11.26 -18.11
C PHE A 592 -3.50 10.25 -19.05
N THR A 593 -4.07 10.75 -20.13
CA THR A 593 -4.61 9.97 -21.24
C THR A 593 -3.74 10.10 -22.49
N GLY A 594 -3.81 9.12 -23.38
CA GLY A 594 -3.09 9.12 -24.64
C GLY A 594 -3.73 10.08 -25.63
N PRO A 595 -2.95 10.94 -26.33
CA PRO A 595 -3.50 12.02 -27.15
C PRO A 595 -4.13 11.57 -28.49
N ASP A 596 -3.92 10.32 -28.93
CA ASP A 596 -4.29 9.84 -30.29
C ASP A 596 -5.27 8.65 -30.29
N ARG A 597 -6.23 8.64 -29.35
CA ARG A 597 -7.25 7.58 -29.28
C ARG A 597 -8.60 8.04 -29.84
N PRO A 598 -9.37 7.14 -30.50
CA PRO A 598 -10.69 7.49 -31.04
C PRO A 598 -11.72 7.65 -29.91
N MET A 599 -11.75 8.84 -29.30
CA MET A 599 -12.64 9.13 -28.18
C MET A 599 -14.10 9.29 -28.62
N ASN A 600 -15.00 8.66 -27.87
CA ASN A 600 -16.43 8.93 -27.85
C ASN A 600 -16.70 9.93 -26.72
N THR A 601 -17.54 10.92 -26.95
CA THR A 601 -17.83 11.98 -25.97
C THR A 601 -19.27 11.88 -25.51
N LEU A 602 -19.50 11.94 -24.20
CA LEU A 602 -20.80 12.11 -23.56
C LEU A 602 -20.82 13.43 -22.82
N THR A 603 -21.75 14.30 -23.19
CA THR A 603 -21.93 15.61 -22.54
C THR A 603 -23.29 15.64 -21.84
N LEU A 604 -23.24 15.98 -20.55
CA LEU A 604 -24.40 16.20 -19.69
C LEU A 604 -24.50 17.68 -19.39
N THR A 605 -25.65 18.28 -19.64
CA THR A 605 -25.96 19.66 -19.25
C THR A 605 -27.26 19.70 -18.46
N GLY A 606 -27.33 20.52 -17.42
CA GLY A 606 -28.52 20.58 -16.58
C GLY A 606 -28.37 21.48 -15.36
N GLN A 607 -29.42 21.52 -14.54
CA GLN A 607 -29.45 22.30 -13.31
C GLN A 607 -28.96 21.45 -12.13
N PHE A 608 -27.66 21.19 -12.07
CA PHE A 608 -27.01 20.50 -10.96
C PHE A 608 -25.81 21.30 -10.43
N SER A 609 -25.58 21.19 -9.13
CA SER A 609 -24.41 21.75 -8.45
C SER A 609 -23.15 20.92 -8.70
N PHE A 610 -21.98 21.51 -8.45
CA PHE A 610 -20.70 20.81 -8.52
C PHE A 610 -20.65 19.60 -7.57
N ALA A 611 -21.18 19.75 -6.35
CA ALA A 611 -21.22 18.66 -5.36
C ALA A 611 -22.12 17.49 -5.80
N GLU A 612 -23.23 17.78 -6.50
CA GLU A 612 -24.12 16.73 -7.00
C GLU A 612 -23.46 15.90 -8.09
N VAL A 613 -22.92 16.54 -9.14
CA VAL A 613 -22.22 15.81 -10.20
C VAL A 613 -21.00 15.06 -9.65
N HIS A 614 -20.27 15.65 -8.71
CA HIS A 614 -19.17 14.96 -8.04
C HIS A 614 -19.65 13.71 -7.30
N SER A 615 -20.77 13.79 -6.55
CA SER A 615 -21.33 12.62 -5.87
C SER A 615 -21.74 11.51 -6.83
N TRP A 616 -22.23 11.85 -8.03
CA TRP A 616 -22.55 10.88 -9.07
C TRP A 616 -21.28 10.23 -9.64
N VAL A 617 -20.22 11.01 -9.85
CA VAL A 617 -18.91 10.51 -10.28
C VAL A 617 -18.31 9.57 -9.23
N VAL A 618 -18.33 9.93 -7.94
CA VAL A 618 -17.90 9.08 -6.81
C VAL A 618 -18.72 7.78 -6.72
N PHE A 619 -20.01 7.84 -7.07
CA PHE A 619 -20.85 6.65 -7.16
C PHE A 619 -20.45 5.75 -8.34
N CYS A 620 -20.11 6.33 -9.50
CA CYS A 620 -19.83 5.59 -10.73
C CYS A 620 -18.42 4.98 -10.78
N LEU A 621 -17.42 5.69 -10.24
CA LEU A 621 -16.01 5.42 -10.47
C LEU A 621 -15.26 5.06 -9.16
N PRO A 622 -14.33 4.09 -9.21
CA PRO A 622 -13.37 3.83 -8.13
C PRO A 622 -12.38 5.00 -7.96
N GLU A 623 -11.70 5.05 -6.81
CA GLU A 623 -10.54 5.93 -6.56
C GLU A 623 -10.81 7.45 -6.76
N VAL A 624 -12.07 7.87 -6.59
CA VAL A 624 -12.45 9.29 -6.51
C VAL A 624 -12.62 9.68 -5.04
N PRO A 625 -12.01 10.79 -4.57
CA PRO A 625 -12.21 11.23 -3.20
C PRO A 625 -13.68 11.57 -2.97
N GLU A 626 -14.21 11.24 -1.79
CA GLU A 626 -15.62 11.50 -1.44
C GLU A 626 -15.90 12.99 -1.22
N LYS A 627 -14.86 13.72 -0.79
CA LYS A 627 -14.93 15.17 -0.61
C LYS A 627 -14.76 15.84 -1.98
N PRO A 628 -15.67 16.75 -2.38
CA PRO A 628 -15.51 17.53 -3.59
C PRO A 628 -14.16 18.27 -3.59
N PRO A 629 -13.38 18.18 -4.68
CA PRO A 629 -12.14 18.94 -4.83
C PRO A 629 -12.38 20.45 -4.68
N ALA A 630 -11.36 21.17 -4.23
CA ALA A 630 -11.42 22.63 -4.17
C ALA A 630 -11.43 23.21 -5.60
N GLY A 631 -12.41 24.06 -5.91
CA GLY A 631 -12.59 24.68 -7.22
C GLY A 631 -14.00 24.51 -7.78
N GLU A 632 -14.21 25.00 -9.00
CA GLU A 632 -15.51 24.90 -9.71
C GLU A 632 -15.51 23.85 -10.84
N CYS A 633 -14.34 23.25 -11.12
CA CYS A 633 -14.11 22.28 -12.17
C CYS A 633 -13.13 21.22 -11.68
N ALA A 634 -13.36 19.95 -12.04
CA ALA A 634 -12.45 18.86 -11.76
C ALA A 634 -12.30 17.96 -12.99
N THR A 635 -11.09 17.43 -13.18
CA THR A 635 -10.77 16.48 -14.24
C THR A 635 -10.07 15.27 -13.64
N PHE A 636 -10.55 14.08 -13.98
CA PHE A 636 -9.95 12.81 -13.60
C PHE A 636 -9.72 11.93 -14.83
N TYR A 637 -8.64 11.17 -14.81
CA TYR A 637 -8.28 10.23 -15.86
C TYR A 637 -8.30 8.81 -15.30
N PHE A 638 -8.89 7.88 -16.05
CA PHE A 638 -8.99 6.48 -15.67
C PHE A 638 -8.56 5.59 -16.83
N GLN A 639 -8.07 4.41 -16.45
CA GLN A 639 -7.76 3.31 -17.35
C GLN A 639 -8.53 2.07 -16.90
N ASN A 640 -9.20 1.41 -17.84
CA ASN A 640 -9.83 0.13 -17.62
C ASN A 640 -8.74 -0.95 -17.50
N THR A 641 -8.73 -1.69 -16.40
CA THR A 641 -7.69 -2.70 -16.10
C THR A 641 -7.77 -3.93 -16.99
N PHE A 642 -8.90 -4.16 -17.68
CA PHE A 642 -9.10 -5.37 -18.49
C PHE A 642 -8.70 -5.18 -19.97
N LEU A 643 -9.09 -4.05 -20.59
CA LEU A 643 -8.87 -3.75 -22.01
C LEU A 643 -7.90 -2.59 -22.27
N ASP A 644 -7.39 -1.93 -21.24
CA ASP A 644 -6.52 -0.74 -21.35
C ASP A 644 -7.15 0.43 -22.12
N THR A 645 -8.48 0.47 -22.13
CA THR A 645 -9.29 1.60 -22.61
C THR A 645 -9.24 2.74 -21.59
N GLN A 646 -9.41 3.97 -22.05
CA GLN A 646 -9.24 5.18 -21.25
C GLN A 646 -10.56 5.93 -21.07
N LEU A 647 -10.69 6.63 -19.95
CA LEU A 647 -11.81 7.50 -19.64
C LEU A 647 -11.29 8.81 -19.04
N GLU A 648 -11.56 9.92 -19.71
CA GLU A 648 -11.40 11.28 -19.18
C GLU A 648 -12.76 11.78 -18.70
N SER A 649 -12.83 12.19 -17.44
CA SER A 649 -14.02 12.75 -16.81
C SER A 649 -13.72 14.18 -16.40
N THR A 650 -14.29 15.16 -17.11
CA THR A 650 -14.17 16.59 -16.81
C THR A 650 -15.54 17.14 -16.48
N TYR A 651 -15.72 17.73 -15.31
CA TYR A 651 -17.02 18.25 -14.90
C TYR A 651 -16.91 19.53 -14.08
N ARG A 652 -17.94 20.35 -14.21
CA ARG A 652 -18.14 21.63 -13.51
C ARG A 652 -19.60 21.79 -13.12
N LYS A 653 -19.93 22.90 -12.45
CA LYS A 653 -21.33 23.21 -12.15
C LYS A 653 -22.17 23.28 -13.44
N GLY A 654 -23.22 22.47 -13.51
CA GLY A 654 -24.17 22.43 -14.63
C GLY A 654 -23.72 21.72 -15.90
N GLU A 655 -22.47 21.20 -15.95
CA GLU A 655 -21.94 20.52 -17.13
C GLU A 655 -20.94 19.41 -16.76
N GLY A 656 -21.07 18.25 -17.41
CA GLY A 656 -20.11 17.15 -17.31
C GLY A 656 -19.80 16.56 -18.69
N VAL A 657 -18.52 16.40 -18.99
CA VAL A 657 -17.99 15.86 -20.24
C VAL A 657 -17.16 14.61 -19.94
N PHE A 658 -17.59 13.48 -20.49
CA PHE A 658 -16.93 12.18 -20.33
C PHE A 658 -16.46 11.69 -21.69
N LYS A 659 -15.16 11.49 -21.86
CA LYS A 659 -14.57 11.00 -23.11
C LYS A 659 -13.96 9.62 -22.89
N SER A 660 -14.30 8.66 -23.74
CA SER A 660 -13.72 7.32 -23.67
C SER A 660 -13.58 6.69 -25.05
N ASP A 661 -12.47 5.98 -25.26
CA ASP A 661 -12.25 5.14 -26.45
C ASP A 661 -13.10 3.85 -26.45
N ASN A 662 -13.86 3.60 -25.37
CA ASN A 662 -14.81 2.51 -25.25
C ASN A 662 -16.26 3.00 -25.19
N ILE A 663 -17.06 2.62 -26.19
CA ILE A 663 -18.49 2.92 -26.27
C ILE A 663 -19.27 2.32 -25.08
N SER A 664 -18.83 1.19 -24.53
CA SER A 664 -19.49 0.55 -23.41
C SER A 664 -19.44 1.37 -22.14
N THR A 665 -18.28 1.96 -21.85
CA THR A 665 -18.08 2.88 -20.74
C THR A 665 -19.04 4.07 -20.83
N ILE A 666 -19.16 4.68 -22.02
CA ILE A 666 -20.08 5.80 -22.26
C ILE A 666 -21.54 5.38 -22.05
N SER A 667 -21.95 4.21 -22.54
CA SER A 667 -23.31 3.72 -22.36
C SER A 667 -23.65 3.46 -20.90
N ILE A 668 -22.71 2.90 -20.12
CA ILE A 668 -22.90 2.65 -18.68
C ILE A 668 -23.04 3.99 -17.95
N LEU A 669 -22.14 4.96 -18.21
CA LEU A 669 -22.21 6.29 -17.61
C LEU A 669 -23.54 6.97 -17.92
N LYS A 670 -23.99 6.95 -19.18
CA LYS A 670 -25.28 7.52 -19.57
C LYS A 670 -26.42 6.93 -18.72
N ASP A 671 -26.52 5.61 -18.65
CA ASP A 671 -27.63 4.94 -17.98
C ASP A 671 -27.62 5.21 -16.46
N VAL A 672 -26.44 5.15 -15.82
CA VAL A 672 -26.30 5.37 -14.38
C VAL A 672 -26.51 6.83 -14.01
N LEU A 673 -25.89 7.77 -14.72
CA LEU A 673 -26.02 9.20 -14.44
C LEU A 673 -27.46 9.69 -14.67
N SER A 674 -28.15 9.14 -15.67
CA SER A 674 -29.60 9.39 -15.87
C SER A 674 -30.43 8.90 -14.70
N LYS A 675 -30.13 7.71 -14.16
CA LYS A 675 -30.82 7.16 -12.97
C LYS A 675 -30.56 8.03 -11.73
N GLU A 676 -29.31 8.44 -11.48
CA GLU A 676 -28.96 9.28 -10.34
C GLU A 676 -29.60 10.68 -10.40
N ALA A 677 -29.64 11.28 -11.59
CA ALA A 677 -30.36 12.53 -11.78
C ALA A 677 -31.87 12.38 -11.57
N THR A 678 -32.47 11.30 -12.07
CA THR A 678 -33.90 11.01 -11.87
C THR A 678 -34.23 10.81 -10.39
N LYS A 679 -33.39 10.10 -9.62
CA LYS A 679 -33.53 9.94 -8.16
C LYS A 679 -33.59 11.29 -7.44
N ARG A 680 -32.81 12.28 -7.92
CA ARG A 680 -32.78 13.64 -7.38
C ARG A 680 -33.74 14.62 -8.07
N LYS A 681 -34.56 14.14 -9.01
CA LYS A 681 -35.51 14.95 -9.81
C LYS A 681 -34.83 16.08 -10.60
N ILE A 682 -33.61 15.84 -11.07
CA ILE A 682 -32.85 16.77 -11.92
C ILE A 682 -33.07 16.39 -13.37
N ASN A 683 -33.52 17.36 -14.18
CA ASN A 683 -33.65 17.18 -15.62
C ASN A 683 -32.29 17.39 -16.29
N LEU A 684 -31.78 16.33 -16.91
CA LEU A 684 -30.55 16.36 -17.69
C LEU A 684 -30.84 16.43 -19.18
N ASN A 685 -30.09 17.25 -19.89
CA ASN A 685 -29.93 17.16 -21.34
C ASN A 685 -28.64 16.41 -21.64
N ILE A 686 -28.77 15.31 -22.38
CA ILE A 686 -27.69 14.36 -22.66
C ILE A 686 -27.41 14.35 -24.15
N SER A 687 -26.21 14.75 -24.55
CA SER A 687 -25.70 14.60 -25.92
C SER A 687 -24.52 13.64 -25.95
N TYR A 688 -24.36 12.91 -27.05
CA TYR A 688 -23.23 12.01 -27.25
C TYR A 688 -22.72 12.07 -28.68
N GLU A 689 -21.41 11.98 -28.84
CA GLU A 689 -20.70 11.95 -30.11
C GLU A 689 -19.89 10.65 -30.17
N ILE A 690 -20.18 9.81 -31.16
CA ILE A 690 -19.55 8.50 -31.29
C ILE A 690 -18.56 8.55 -32.45
N ASN A 691 -17.32 8.14 -32.19
CA ASN A 691 -16.33 7.96 -33.22
C ASN A 691 -16.47 6.55 -33.81
N GLU A 692 -16.76 6.44 -35.11
CA GLU A 692 -16.96 5.15 -35.78
C GLU A 692 -15.74 4.24 -35.74
N VAL A 693 -14.54 4.81 -35.61
CA VAL A 693 -13.29 4.05 -35.51
C VAL A 693 -13.10 3.42 -34.13
N SER A 694 -13.78 3.94 -33.09
CA SER A 694 -13.63 3.45 -31.71
C SER A 694 -14.00 1.98 -31.55
N VAL A 695 -15.08 1.52 -32.20
CA VAL A 695 -15.52 0.11 -32.16
C VAL A 695 -14.48 -0.80 -32.82
N LYS A 696 -13.91 -0.36 -33.94
CA LYS A 696 -12.83 -1.10 -34.60
C LYS A 696 -11.57 -1.15 -33.72
N HIS A 697 -11.28 -0.07 -33.00
CA HIS A 697 -10.17 0.00 -32.06
C HIS A 697 -10.37 -0.97 -30.89
N THR A 698 -11.53 -0.99 -30.24
CA THR A 698 -11.80 -1.92 -29.13
C THR A 698 -11.81 -3.37 -29.57
N LEU A 699 -12.35 -3.69 -30.76
CA LEU A 699 -12.27 -5.04 -31.32
C LEU A 699 -10.81 -5.49 -31.58
N LYS A 700 -9.94 -4.57 -32.01
CA LYS A 700 -8.50 -4.87 -32.15
C LYS A 700 -7.81 -5.13 -30.81
N LEU A 701 -8.28 -4.54 -29.70
CA LEU A 701 -7.77 -4.83 -28.35
C LEU A 701 -8.28 -6.17 -27.82
N ILE A 702 -9.52 -6.54 -28.15
CA ILE A 702 -10.12 -7.82 -27.73
C ILE A 702 -9.53 -9.01 -28.52
N HIS A 703 -9.17 -8.81 -29.78
CA HIS A 703 -8.78 -9.88 -30.68
C HIS A 703 -7.57 -10.72 -30.21
N PRO A 704 -6.41 -10.14 -29.82
CA PRO A 704 -5.28 -10.91 -29.32
C PRO A 704 -5.65 -11.75 -28.09
N LYS A 705 -6.39 -11.16 -27.14
CA LYS A 705 -6.83 -11.87 -25.93
C LYS A 705 -7.71 -13.08 -26.27
N LEU A 706 -8.62 -12.96 -27.24
CA LEU A 706 -9.43 -14.10 -27.70
C LEU A 706 -8.58 -15.17 -28.41
N GLU A 707 -7.65 -14.74 -29.26
CA GLU A 707 -6.75 -15.65 -29.98
C GLU A 707 -5.88 -16.45 -29.02
N ASP A 708 -5.28 -15.80 -28.02
CA ASP A 708 -4.46 -16.43 -26.99
C ASP A 708 -5.25 -17.49 -26.21
N GLN A 709 -6.48 -17.17 -25.78
CA GLN A 709 -7.32 -18.13 -25.08
C GLN A 709 -7.70 -19.33 -25.97
N LEU A 710 -8.02 -19.10 -27.25
CA LEU A 710 -8.33 -20.20 -28.18
C LEU A 710 -7.10 -21.06 -28.49
N LEU A 711 -5.91 -20.46 -28.58
CA LEU A 711 -4.66 -21.18 -28.79
C LEU A 711 -4.30 -22.02 -27.56
N LEU A 712 -4.46 -21.47 -26.36
CA LEU A 712 -4.28 -22.20 -25.09
C LEU A 712 -5.18 -23.45 -25.05
N ALA A 713 -6.46 -23.33 -25.41
CA ALA A 713 -7.37 -24.48 -25.46
C ALA A 713 -6.86 -25.58 -26.40
N LYS A 714 -6.40 -25.20 -27.59
CA LYS A 714 -5.86 -26.14 -28.58
C LYS A 714 -4.58 -26.82 -28.08
N LYS A 715 -3.66 -26.06 -27.46
CA LYS A 715 -2.42 -26.62 -26.90
C LYS A 715 -2.74 -27.65 -25.82
N VAL A 716 -3.62 -27.33 -24.88
CA VAL A 716 -3.98 -28.24 -23.78
C VAL A 716 -4.69 -29.50 -24.25
N GLN A 717 -5.53 -29.42 -25.30
CA GLN A 717 -6.13 -30.61 -25.93
C GLN A 717 -5.09 -31.62 -26.45
N LEU A 718 -3.86 -31.18 -26.76
CA LEU A 718 -2.80 -32.04 -27.27
C LEU A 718 -1.90 -32.60 -26.16
N ILE A 719 -1.89 -32.01 -24.96
CA ILE A 719 -0.95 -32.36 -23.89
C ILE A 719 -1.04 -33.84 -23.51
N ASP A 720 -2.26 -34.35 -23.28
CA ASP A 720 -2.45 -35.73 -22.82
C ASP A 720 -1.93 -36.74 -23.86
N ALA A 721 -2.28 -36.55 -25.13
CA ALA A 721 -1.80 -37.38 -26.23
C ALA A 721 -0.28 -37.32 -26.41
N LEU A 722 0.32 -36.13 -26.24
CA LEU A 722 1.78 -35.96 -26.32
C LEU A 722 2.50 -36.61 -25.13
N LYS A 723 1.94 -36.52 -23.92
CA LYS A 723 2.48 -37.17 -22.71
C LYS A 723 2.42 -38.69 -22.86
N GLU A 724 1.33 -39.24 -23.40
CA GLU A 724 1.22 -40.68 -23.72
C GLU A 724 2.31 -41.12 -24.71
N LEU A 725 2.49 -40.39 -25.80
CA LEU A 725 3.53 -40.65 -26.80
C LEU A 725 4.95 -40.60 -26.21
N GLN A 726 5.23 -39.64 -25.32
CA GLN A 726 6.50 -39.52 -24.62
C GLN A 726 6.77 -40.72 -23.70
N VAL A 727 5.74 -41.20 -22.98
CA VAL A 727 5.85 -42.37 -22.09
C VAL A 727 6.13 -43.65 -22.89
N HIS A 728 5.52 -43.79 -24.07
CA HIS A 728 5.69 -44.97 -24.92
C HIS A 728 7.06 -45.03 -25.60
N GLU A 729 7.56 -43.92 -26.15
CA GLU A 729 8.80 -43.91 -26.94
C GLU A 729 10.05 -43.53 -26.13
N GLY A 730 9.90 -42.99 -24.91
CA GLY A 730 11.00 -42.67 -24.00
C GLY A 730 11.93 -41.54 -24.44
N ASN A 731 11.71 -40.93 -25.61
CA ASN A 731 12.49 -39.81 -26.14
C ASN A 731 11.60 -38.88 -26.98
N THR A 732 11.76 -37.56 -26.90
CA THR A 732 10.97 -36.57 -27.66
C THR A 732 11.51 -36.28 -29.07
N ASN A 733 12.59 -36.95 -29.50
CA ASN A 733 13.28 -36.68 -30.77
C ASN A 733 12.44 -36.95 -32.04
N PHE A 734 11.36 -37.73 -31.95
CA PHE A 734 10.44 -37.97 -33.08
C PHE A 734 9.37 -36.88 -33.23
N LEU A 735 9.12 -36.09 -32.17
CA LEU A 735 8.15 -35.00 -32.18
C LEU A 735 8.73 -33.77 -32.88
N ILE A 736 7.88 -33.01 -33.56
CA ILE A 736 8.26 -31.69 -34.10
C ILE A 736 8.54 -30.71 -32.95
N PRO A 737 9.42 -29.70 -33.14
CA PRO A 737 9.80 -28.77 -32.08
C PRO A 737 8.63 -28.06 -31.39
N GLU A 738 7.57 -27.73 -32.14
CA GLU A 738 6.37 -27.08 -31.59
C GLU A 738 5.69 -27.92 -30.50
N TYR A 739 5.57 -29.24 -30.70
CA TYR A 739 4.99 -30.15 -29.73
C TYR A 739 5.94 -30.45 -28.56
N ARG A 740 7.25 -30.36 -28.78
CA ARG A 740 8.22 -30.43 -27.67
C ARG A 740 8.08 -29.24 -26.74
N CYS A 741 7.94 -28.03 -27.30
CA CYS A 741 7.68 -26.84 -26.49
C CYS A 741 6.37 -26.96 -25.68
N ILE A 742 5.30 -27.51 -26.28
CA ILE A 742 4.05 -27.77 -25.54
C ILE A 742 4.26 -28.77 -24.39
N LEU A 743 5.08 -29.81 -24.58
CA LEU A 743 5.40 -30.77 -23.53
C LEU A 743 6.26 -30.14 -22.42
N GLU A 744 7.22 -29.29 -22.77
CA GLU A 744 8.06 -28.56 -21.83
C GLU A 744 7.24 -27.58 -20.96
N GLU A 745 6.26 -26.90 -21.57
CA GLU A 745 5.38 -25.94 -20.90
C GLU A 745 4.07 -26.55 -20.37
N ALA A 746 3.91 -27.88 -20.42
CA ALA A 746 2.63 -28.54 -20.22
C ALA A 746 1.95 -28.18 -18.89
N ASP A 747 2.73 -28.16 -17.80
CA ASP A 747 2.19 -27.91 -16.46
C ASP A 747 1.70 -26.45 -16.32
N GLN A 748 2.40 -25.49 -16.93
CA GLN A 748 2.00 -24.08 -16.95
C GLN A 748 0.72 -23.89 -17.77
N LEU A 749 0.67 -24.46 -18.99
CA LEU A 749 -0.50 -24.38 -19.87
C LEU A 749 -1.75 -24.99 -19.21
N GLN A 750 -1.58 -26.11 -18.49
CA GLN A 750 -2.67 -26.78 -17.80
C GLN A 750 -3.16 -25.99 -16.58
N GLU A 751 -2.28 -25.27 -15.90
CA GLU A 751 -2.66 -24.33 -14.83
C GLU A 751 -3.42 -23.12 -15.38
N GLU A 752 -2.96 -22.51 -16.48
CA GLU A 752 -3.65 -21.39 -17.13
C GLU A 752 -5.02 -21.80 -17.68
N TYR A 753 -5.13 -23.01 -18.24
CA TYR A 753 -6.40 -23.51 -18.79
C TYR A 753 -7.50 -23.68 -17.74
N LYS A 754 -7.15 -23.93 -16.47
CA LYS A 754 -8.14 -23.92 -15.38
C LYS A 754 -8.85 -22.57 -15.24
N LYS A 755 -8.16 -21.47 -15.58
CA LYS A 755 -8.68 -20.09 -15.51
C LYS A 755 -9.39 -19.65 -16.80
N GLN A 756 -9.11 -20.32 -17.93
CA GLN A 756 -9.57 -19.95 -19.27
C GLN A 756 -11.10 -19.81 -19.43
N PRO A 757 -11.97 -20.74 -18.97
CA PRO A 757 -13.41 -20.66 -19.25
C PRO A 757 -14.01 -19.33 -18.80
N ALA A 758 -13.62 -18.88 -17.61
CA ALA A 758 -14.09 -17.62 -17.06
C ALA A 758 -13.52 -16.39 -17.80
N HIS A 759 -12.31 -16.48 -18.38
CA HIS A 759 -11.79 -15.42 -19.26
C HIS A 759 -12.54 -15.35 -20.60
N LEU A 760 -12.89 -16.50 -21.20
CA LEU A 760 -13.66 -16.57 -22.43
C LEU A 760 -15.09 -16.05 -22.24
N ASP A 761 -15.79 -16.48 -21.19
CA ASP A 761 -17.14 -15.99 -20.87
C ASP A 761 -17.16 -14.48 -20.71
N ARG A 762 -16.14 -13.92 -20.05
CA ARG A 762 -15.95 -12.47 -19.93
C ARG A 762 -15.75 -11.79 -21.28
N LEU A 763 -14.86 -12.29 -22.13
CA LEU A 763 -14.61 -11.73 -23.47
C LEU A 763 -15.85 -11.81 -24.36
N HIS A 764 -16.61 -12.90 -24.28
CA HIS A 764 -17.89 -13.05 -24.96
C HIS A 764 -18.95 -12.07 -24.43
N GLY A 765 -19.02 -11.88 -23.11
CA GLY A 765 -19.88 -10.87 -22.47
C GLY A 765 -19.55 -9.45 -22.93
N TYR A 766 -18.27 -9.08 -22.97
CA TYR A 766 -17.82 -7.77 -23.48
C TYR A 766 -18.18 -7.58 -24.95
N ARG A 767 -17.90 -8.59 -25.80
CA ARG A 767 -18.24 -8.52 -27.23
C ARG A 767 -19.75 -8.37 -27.44
N GLY A 768 -20.55 -9.16 -26.74
CA GLY A 768 -22.01 -9.08 -26.81
C GLY A 768 -22.54 -7.72 -26.35
N THR A 769 -21.99 -7.18 -25.26
CA THR A 769 -22.37 -5.86 -24.72
C THR A 769 -21.97 -4.72 -25.67
N LEU A 770 -20.77 -4.78 -26.25
CA LEU A 770 -20.29 -3.83 -27.24
C LEU A 770 -21.22 -3.79 -28.47
N GLU A 771 -21.59 -4.95 -29.01
CA GLU A 771 -22.53 -5.05 -30.13
C GLU A 771 -23.92 -4.52 -29.77
N LEU A 772 -24.43 -4.89 -28.59
CA LEU A 772 -25.73 -4.42 -28.10
C LEU A 772 -25.76 -2.89 -28.01
N GLN A 773 -24.76 -2.29 -27.38
CA GLN A 773 -24.69 -0.83 -27.19
C GLN A 773 -24.46 -0.10 -28.51
N ASN A 774 -23.64 -0.66 -29.40
CA ASN A 774 -23.47 -0.12 -30.74
C ASN A 774 -24.79 -0.20 -31.55
N SER A 775 -25.62 -1.23 -31.34
CA SER A 775 -26.90 -1.39 -32.03
C SER A 775 -28.04 -0.54 -31.45
N ARG A 776 -27.91 -0.06 -30.21
CA ARG A 776 -28.87 0.89 -29.57
C ARG A 776 -28.78 2.32 -30.13
N ARG A 777 -27.96 2.54 -31.17
CA ARG A 777 -27.99 3.77 -31.98
C ARG A 777 -29.37 3.95 -32.63
N PRO A 778 -29.81 5.18 -32.93
CA PRO A 778 -31.07 5.43 -33.62
C PRO A 778 -30.97 5.02 -35.10
N ALA A 779 -30.96 3.71 -35.38
CA ALA A 779 -31.14 3.13 -36.71
C ALA A 779 -31.63 1.66 -36.58
N GLY A 780 -32.95 1.48 -36.53
CA GLY A 780 -33.63 0.20 -36.83
C GLY A 780 -33.53 -0.90 -35.78
N CYS A 781 -34.53 -0.97 -34.89
CA CYS A 781 -34.79 -2.16 -34.06
C CYS A 781 -35.11 -3.39 -34.93
N ALA A 782 -34.14 -4.29 -35.10
CA ALA A 782 -34.42 -5.69 -35.43
C ALA A 782 -34.37 -6.55 -34.13
N PRO A 783 -35.06 -7.70 -34.04
CA PRO A 783 -35.26 -8.41 -32.77
C PRO A 783 -33.93 -8.89 -32.15
N LEU A 784 -33.61 -8.34 -30.98
CA LEU A 784 -32.33 -8.47 -30.25
C LEU A 784 -31.88 -9.91 -29.97
N SER A 785 -32.80 -10.86 -29.76
CA SER A 785 -32.48 -12.25 -29.42
C SER A 785 -31.85 -13.04 -30.58
N THR A 786 -32.13 -12.64 -31.82
CA THR A 786 -31.69 -13.38 -33.02
C THR A 786 -30.25 -13.05 -33.41
N ARG A 787 -29.79 -11.82 -33.14
CA ARG A 787 -28.40 -11.38 -33.44
C ARG A 787 -27.40 -11.92 -32.41
N LEU A 788 -27.71 -11.84 -31.12
CA LEU A 788 -26.89 -12.41 -30.05
C LEU A 788 -26.64 -13.92 -30.25
N ARG A 789 -27.69 -14.68 -30.62
CA ARG A 789 -27.56 -16.11 -30.92
C ARG A 789 -26.72 -16.39 -32.17
N ARG A 790 -26.80 -15.56 -33.21
CA ARG A 790 -25.95 -15.69 -34.42
C ARG A 790 -24.48 -15.40 -34.13
N CYS A 791 -24.18 -14.42 -33.28
CA CYS A 791 -22.80 -14.11 -32.89
C CYS A 791 -22.21 -15.17 -31.94
N ALA A 792 -23.03 -15.75 -31.05
CA ALA A 792 -22.63 -16.90 -30.23
C ALA A 792 -22.40 -18.17 -31.08
N ALA A 793 -23.20 -18.39 -32.12
CA ALA A 793 -23.07 -19.54 -33.03
C ALA A 793 -21.80 -19.53 -33.89
N LEU A 794 -21.05 -18.42 -33.93
CA LEU A 794 -19.75 -18.29 -34.61
C LEU A 794 -18.55 -18.54 -33.66
N ALA A 795 -18.78 -18.83 -32.38
CA ALA A 795 -17.73 -19.31 -31.47
C ALA A 795 -17.55 -20.83 -31.65
N PRO A 796 -16.32 -21.35 -31.79
CA PRO A 796 -16.11 -22.80 -31.84
C PRO A 796 -16.59 -23.41 -30.51
N GLN A 797 -17.46 -24.43 -30.61
CA GLN A 797 -17.92 -25.21 -29.47
C GLN A 797 -16.73 -25.94 -28.85
N CYS A 798 -16.12 -25.35 -27.82
CA CYS A 798 -15.16 -26.01 -26.93
C CYS A 798 -15.77 -26.08 -25.54
N ALA A 799 -16.70 -27.01 -25.34
CA ALA A 799 -17.09 -27.49 -24.03
C ALA A 799 -17.26 -29.01 -24.14
N PRO A 800 -16.52 -29.83 -23.38
CA PRO A 800 -16.87 -31.24 -23.26
C PRO A 800 -18.19 -31.31 -22.49
N ARG A 801 -19.21 -31.88 -23.11
CA ARG A 801 -20.41 -32.32 -22.40
C ARG A 801 -20.00 -33.50 -21.51
N GLY A 802 -19.70 -33.23 -20.24
CA GLY A 802 -19.60 -34.25 -19.20
C GLY A 802 -20.99 -34.62 -18.72
N GLY A 803 -21.34 -35.91 -18.85
CA GLY A 803 -22.43 -36.54 -18.11
C GLY A 803 -21.96 -37.05 -16.77
#